data_AF-A0A396NLV3-F1
#
_entry.id   AF-A0A396NLV3-F1
#
_cell.length_a   1.000
_cell.length_b   1.000
_cell.length_c   1.000
_cell.angle_alpha   90.00
_cell.angle_beta   90.00
_cell.angle_gamma   90.00
#
_symmetry.space_group_name_H-M   'P 1'
#
loop_
_entity.id
_entity.type
_entity.pdbx_description
1 polymer ?
#
loop_
_entity_poly.entity_id
_entity_poly.type
_entity_poly.pdbx_seq_one_letter_code
_entity_poly.pdbx_strand_id
1 'polypeptide(L)'
;MGKNSLKKVLLRKIPVQLATEATISQARRHEKASYYIKAAVRMINHKRILVMQLYSRKDLILGIKEPRIRTFLTKTDYISQCYEEGTVKWRAGRLDSLLAYDYYSKEEPVLCDTASERAVNTYLSYTENERIKRSGYAKIREAQNMILEQRLQKKHAMIEKRIDRKMQEVKPLPKDFDDWIDAVAMAHSRYIYYRYSRKKYMDGYCTHCHQEVKVHKVRHRAKGHCPKCGVKVIFLAEGKAKHIFDHGQVAYFQKTPKGFLVRYFSVSKSYYGDYRNPKISTKELMREFYEDSLVLGYEYRQFKQTGKIRWCQDWMKYSFLDVAVYTKNLHAVLKNTRYQYCALKEFASRWDGAAVNPYGYLKRYQSMPEIEYFVKAGLYAMTYELTSYSNYAYRVQRNKKSLHEMLGVSKQNFRFIQACDMSFYQLDIYNKLCKQGVNLSAGEFKRFYDTYRKNMDVIFALLQYTSLHKAERYCNGFIDRQYDLLTIMGIWKDYICFCRELGYDLKNSFVLFPKDLIVAHKLAYQDVLNRREQERRKKIQQEERRAKRLLKKYRNLYAWKDNRFAVVVPKDLLEIKEEGHTLHHCVATYTSRVADGTSIILFVRDLQSPDKPFYTMELQKNEIIQCRGYSNHVMTSEVQEFVKRYESRVLKKIREKNAA
;
A
#
# COMPACT_ATOMS: atom_id res chain seq x y z
N MET A 1 -6.93 -13.51 41.58
CA MET A 1 -7.95 -12.44 41.55
C MET A 1 -7.85 -11.67 42.86
N GLY A 2 -7.57 -10.36 42.81
CA GLY A 2 -7.22 -9.60 44.02
C GLY A 2 -8.41 -9.38 44.96
N LYS A 3 -8.16 -9.32 46.27
CA LYS A 3 -9.12 -9.04 47.36
C LYS A 3 -9.97 -7.74 47.15
N ASN A 4 -9.62 -6.91 46.18
CA ASN A 4 -10.28 -5.63 45.88
C ASN A 4 -11.23 -5.62 44.68
N SER A 5 -11.41 -6.71 43.92
CA SER A 5 -12.27 -6.68 42.72
C SER A 5 -13.77 -6.60 43.03
N LEU A 6 -14.50 -5.81 42.25
CA LEU A 6 -15.96 -5.75 42.25
C LEU A 6 -16.59 -7.09 41.84
N LYS A 7 -17.18 -7.83 42.78
CA LYS A 7 -17.80 -9.15 42.54
C LYS A 7 -19.19 -8.99 41.94
N LYS A 8 -19.36 -9.35 40.65
CA LYS A 8 -20.63 -9.28 39.91
C LYS A 8 -21.83 -9.89 40.67
N VAL A 9 -21.64 -11.04 41.32
CA VAL A 9 -22.70 -11.74 42.08
C VAL A 9 -23.27 -10.89 43.22
N LEU A 10 -22.44 -10.12 43.92
CA LEU A 10 -22.89 -9.24 45.01
C LEU A 10 -23.59 -8.00 44.47
N LEU A 11 -23.07 -7.42 43.37
CA LEU A 11 -23.65 -6.22 42.76
C LEU A 11 -25.01 -6.48 42.11
N ARG A 12 -25.22 -7.69 41.58
CA ARG A 12 -26.53 -8.13 41.03
C ARG A 12 -27.66 -8.07 42.05
N LYS A 13 -27.37 -8.33 43.34
CA LYS A 13 -28.37 -8.33 44.41
C LYS A 13 -28.85 -6.92 44.78
N ILE A 14 -28.18 -5.87 44.31
CA ILE A 14 -28.57 -4.50 44.58
C ILE A 14 -29.81 -4.18 43.73
N PRO A 15 -30.92 -3.72 44.33
CA PRO A 15 -32.12 -3.38 43.60
C PRO A 15 -31.87 -2.37 42.47
N VAL A 16 -32.57 -2.56 41.35
CA VAL A 16 -32.64 -1.57 40.28
C VAL A 16 -33.54 -0.44 40.76
N GLN A 17 -33.06 0.80 40.67
CA GLN A 17 -33.84 1.97 41.04
C GLN A 17 -34.54 2.48 39.77
N LEU A 18 -35.87 2.57 39.81
CA LEU A 18 -36.65 3.17 38.72
C LEU A 18 -36.52 4.70 38.74
N ALA A 19 -36.65 5.31 37.58
CA ALA A 19 -36.67 6.77 37.44
C ALA A 19 -37.88 7.37 38.18
N THR A 20 -37.64 8.48 38.90
CA THR A 20 -38.70 9.22 39.57
C THR A 20 -39.43 10.15 38.61
N GLU A 21 -40.65 10.59 38.94
CA GLU A 21 -41.39 11.58 38.16
C GLU A 21 -40.60 12.89 37.93
N ALA A 22 -39.82 13.30 38.93
CA ALA A 22 -38.91 14.44 38.80
C ALA A 22 -37.85 14.23 37.69
N THR A 23 -37.36 13.00 37.52
CA THR A 23 -36.37 12.65 36.48
C THR A 23 -37.01 12.66 35.09
N ILE A 24 -38.24 12.16 34.98
CA ILE A 24 -39.02 12.21 33.73
C ILE A 24 -39.35 13.66 33.35
N SER A 25 -39.73 14.49 34.32
CA SER A 25 -39.95 15.92 34.13
C SER A 25 -38.68 16.65 33.65
N GLN A 26 -37.51 16.31 34.19
CA GLN A 26 -36.22 16.83 33.70
C GLN A 26 -35.91 16.35 32.28
N ALA A 27 -36.23 15.10 31.94
CA ALA A 27 -36.07 14.54 30.59
C ALA A 27 -36.90 15.26 29.52
N ARG A 28 -38.10 15.71 29.89
CA ARG A 28 -38.98 16.50 29.02
C ARG A 28 -38.48 17.93 28.83
N ARG A 29 -37.89 18.55 29.86
CA ARG A 29 -37.43 19.95 29.84
C ARG A 29 -36.05 20.18 29.21
N HIS A 30 -35.14 19.21 29.33
CA HIS A 30 -33.75 19.37 28.88
C HIS A 30 -33.47 18.51 27.63
N GLU A 31 -33.81 19.02 26.46
CA GLU A 31 -33.77 18.24 25.21
C GLU A 31 -32.37 17.83 24.75
N LYS A 32 -31.36 18.59 25.18
CA LYS A 32 -29.95 18.40 24.82
C LYS A 32 -29.27 17.22 25.54
N ALA A 33 -29.81 16.79 26.68
CA ALA A 33 -29.25 15.66 27.42
C ALA A 33 -29.72 14.33 26.82
N SER A 34 -28.79 13.45 26.50
CA SER A 34 -29.09 12.09 26.02
C SER A 34 -29.33 11.10 27.16
N TYR A 35 -28.70 11.34 28.32
CA TYR A 35 -28.78 10.47 29.49
C TYR A 35 -28.90 11.27 30.79
N TYR A 36 -29.53 10.65 31.79
CA TYR A 36 -29.68 11.20 33.14
C TYR A 36 -29.05 10.26 34.17
N ILE A 37 -28.20 10.81 35.05
CA ILE A 37 -27.55 10.07 36.13
C ILE A 37 -28.29 10.29 37.45
N LYS A 38 -28.62 9.18 38.13
CA LYS A 38 -28.86 9.16 39.58
C LYS A 38 -27.72 8.44 40.28
N ALA A 39 -27.10 9.10 41.24
CA ALA A 39 -25.93 8.58 41.93
C ALA A 39 -26.12 8.55 43.44
N ALA A 40 -25.72 7.46 44.07
CA ALA A 40 -25.70 7.34 45.53
C ALA A 40 -24.51 6.49 45.98
N VAL A 41 -23.93 6.85 47.12
CA VAL A 41 -22.90 6.02 47.75
C VAL A 41 -23.59 4.98 48.63
N ARG A 42 -23.28 3.71 48.41
CA ARG A 42 -23.83 2.58 49.17
C ARG A 42 -22.71 1.78 49.83
N MET A 43 -22.96 1.28 51.04
CA MET A 43 -22.10 0.31 51.71
C MET A 43 -22.47 -1.09 51.23
N ILE A 44 -21.57 -1.74 50.48
CA ILE A 44 -21.79 -3.08 49.92
C ILE A 44 -20.58 -3.92 50.28
N ASN A 45 -20.79 -4.98 51.07
CA ASN A 45 -19.73 -5.90 51.52
C ASN A 45 -18.53 -5.13 52.11
N HIS A 46 -18.83 -4.27 53.10
CA HIS A 46 -17.87 -3.40 53.80
C HIS A 46 -17.10 -2.40 52.91
N LYS A 47 -17.56 -2.14 51.69
CA LYS A 47 -16.97 -1.15 50.78
C LYS A 47 -17.96 -0.04 50.45
N ARG A 48 -17.49 1.21 50.51
CA ARG A 48 -18.23 2.36 49.95
C ARG A 48 -18.14 2.31 48.44
N ILE A 49 -19.25 2.13 47.75
CA ILE A 49 -19.33 2.08 46.29
C ILE A 49 -20.27 3.19 45.81
N LEU A 50 -19.82 3.98 44.85
CA LEU A 50 -20.67 4.90 44.12
C LEU A 50 -21.48 4.10 43.09
N VAL A 51 -22.78 4.03 43.31
CA VAL A 51 -23.74 3.35 42.42
C VAL A 51 -24.42 4.42 41.57
N MET A 52 -24.30 4.28 40.26
CA MET A 52 -24.83 5.22 39.28
C MET A 52 -25.83 4.51 38.38
N GLN A 53 -27.04 5.05 38.30
CA GLN A 53 -28.12 4.62 37.41
C GLN A 53 -28.17 5.60 36.25
N LEU A 54 -28.07 5.12 35.01
CA LEU A 54 -28.11 5.92 33.79
C LEU A 54 -29.38 5.60 33.03
N TYR A 55 -30.24 6.60 32.88
CA TYR A 55 -31.51 6.51 32.15
C TYR A 55 -31.37 7.19 30.80
N SER A 56 -31.83 6.55 29.73
CA SER A 56 -31.86 7.20 28.41
C SER A 56 -33.01 8.19 28.34
N ARG A 57 -32.77 9.39 27.78
CA ARG A 57 -33.86 10.34 27.52
C ARG A 57 -34.94 9.75 26.63
N LYS A 58 -34.55 8.99 25.60
CA LYS A 58 -35.49 8.34 24.67
C LYS A 58 -36.45 7.41 25.40
N ASP A 59 -35.94 6.60 26.32
CA ASP A 59 -36.74 5.69 27.15
C ASP A 59 -37.65 6.45 28.12
N LEU A 60 -37.12 7.46 28.81
CA LEU A 60 -37.88 8.25 29.78
C LEU A 60 -39.06 8.98 29.14
N ILE A 61 -38.90 9.49 27.91
CA ILE A 61 -39.99 10.16 27.17
C ILE A 61 -41.10 9.16 26.81
N LEU A 62 -40.73 7.92 26.51
CA LEU A 62 -41.67 6.82 26.25
C LEU A 62 -42.25 6.19 27.53
N GLY A 63 -41.92 6.72 28.71
CA GLY A 63 -42.42 6.24 30.00
C GLY A 63 -41.69 5.03 30.57
N ILE A 64 -40.62 4.56 29.92
CA ILE A 64 -39.79 3.46 30.40
C ILE A 64 -38.90 3.99 31.54
N LYS A 65 -39.10 3.48 32.76
CA LYS A 65 -38.46 4.01 33.99
C LYS A 65 -37.17 3.28 34.35
N GLU A 66 -36.86 2.18 33.69
CA GLU A 66 -35.68 1.37 33.93
C GLU A 66 -34.39 2.04 33.42
N PRO A 67 -33.27 1.93 34.15
CA PRO A 67 -31.98 2.41 33.70
C PRO A 67 -31.40 1.50 32.62
N ARG A 68 -30.79 2.08 31.58
CA ARG A 68 -30.06 1.33 30.54
C ARG A 68 -28.69 0.87 31.02
N ILE A 69 -28.05 1.63 31.91
CA ILE A 69 -26.72 1.29 32.44
C ILE A 69 -26.69 1.51 33.94
N ARG A 70 -26.08 0.55 34.64
CA ARG A 70 -25.77 0.58 36.06
C ARG A 70 -24.29 0.51 36.28
N THR A 71 -23.67 1.57 36.75
CA THR A 71 -22.22 1.59 36.99
C THR A 71 -21.92 1.56 38.47
N PHE A 72 -21.05 0.64 38.87
CA PHE A 72 -20.55 0.49 40.22
C PHE A 72 -19.10 0.95 40.21
N LEU A 73 -18.79 2.00 40.96
CA LEU A 73 -17.48 2.62 40.98
C LEU A 73 -16.92 2.65 42.40
N THR A 74 -15.67 2.23 42.51
CA THR A 74 -14.83 2.40 43.71
C THR A 74 -13.64 3.27 43.35
N LYS A 75 -12.85 3.69 44.35
CA LYS A 75 -11.61 4.44 44.10
C LYS A 75 -10.58 3.71 43.21
N THR A 76 -10.67 2.38 43.08
CA THR A 76 -9.64 1.57 42.41
C THR A 76 -10.18 0.66 41.29
N ASP A 77 -11.49 0.60 41.11
CA ASP A 77 -12.14 -0.34 40.20
C ASP A 77 -13.54 0.15 39.82
N TYR A 78 -14.01 -0.18 38.62
CA TYR A 78 -15.40 0.04 38.22
C TYR A 78 -15.89 -1.06 37.29
N ILE A 79 -17.21 -1.29 37.29
CA ILE A 79 -17.85 -2.19 36.34
C ILE A 79 -19.28 -1.73 36.07
N SER A 80 -19.74 -1.91 34.83
CA SER A 80 -21.08 -1.52 34.41
C SER A 80 -21.93 -2.73 34.04
N GLN A 81 -23.19 -2.68 34.40
CA GLN A 81 -24.24 -3.60 33.99
C GLN A 81 -25.12 -2.87 32.97
N CYS A 82 -25.12 -3.34 31.73
CA CYS A 82 -25.83 -2.76 30.60
C CYS A 82 -27.05 -3.62 30.24
N TYR A 83 -28.19 -2.99 30.02
CA TYR A 83 -29.46 -3.61 29.65
C TYR A 83 -29.71 -3.37 28.16
N GLU A 84 -29.29 -4.33 27.33
CA GLU A 84 -29.40 -4.32 25.87
C GLU A 84 -30.40 -5.42 25.46
N GLU A 85 -31.49 -5.07 24.74
CA GLU A 85 -32.38 -6.04 24.08
C GLU A 85 -32.87 -7.20 24.98
N GLY A 86 -33.32 -6.88 26.20
CA GLY A 86 -33.80 -7.89 27.16
C GLY A 86 -32.70 -8.72 27.83
N THR A 87 -31.42 -8.50 27.51
CA THR A 87 -30.28 -9.20 28.11
C THR A 87 -29.41 -8.29 28.98
N VAL A 88 -28.85 -8.87 30.05
CA VAL A 88 -27.99 -8.16 31.00
C VAL A 88 -26.53 -8.50 30.74
N LYS A 89 -25.75 -7.51 30.26
CA LYS A 89 -24.31 -7.68 29.97
C LYS A 89 -23.46 -6.90 30.97
N TRP A 90 -22.37 -7.50 31.44
CA TRP A 90 -21.38 -6.82 32.30
C TRP A 90 -20.21 -6.32 31.46
N ARG A 91 -19.96 -5.00 31.50
CA ARG A 91 -18.93 -4.31 30.72
C ARG A 91 -17.89 -3.66 31.65
N ALA A 92 -16.63 -3.68 31.22
CA ALA A 92 -15.52 -3.03 31.92
C ALA A 92 -15.06 -1.70 31.24
N GLY A 93 -15.73 -1.30 30.16
CA GLY A 93 -15.46 -0.04 29.44
C GLY A 93 -15.93 1.18 30.22
N ARG A 94 -15.25 2.32 30.07
CA ARG A 94 -15.64 3.60 30.68
C ARG A 94 -16.97 4.09 30.11
N LEU A 95 -17.66 4.97 30.83
CA LEU A 95 -18.98 5.49 30.43
C LEU A 95 -18.95 6.15 29.05
N ASP A 96 -17.95 6.97 28.73
CA ASP A 96 -17.82 7.60 27.40
C ASP A 96 -17.94 6.58 26.25
N SER A 97 -17.33 5.40 26.42
CA SER A 97 -17.38 4.32 25.42
C SER A 97 -18.73 3.60 25.40
N LEU A 98 -19.43 3.52 26.54
CA LEU A 98 -20.75 2.88 26.62
C LEU A 98 -21.87 3.78 26.11
N LEU A 99 -21.70 5.10 26.21
CA LEU A 99 -22.67 6.10 25.79
C LEU A 99 -22.51 6.51 24.31
N ALA A 100 -21.52 5.95 23.60
CA ALA A 100 -21.14 6.33 22.24
C ALA A 100 -20.90 7.85 22.11
N TYR A 101 -20.21 8.43 23.10
CA TYR A 101 -20.01 9.87 23.15
C TYR A 101 -19.13 10.35 21.99
N ASP A 102 -19.64 11.31 21.22
CA ASP A 102 -18.86 12.03 20.21
C ASP A 102 -17.93 13.04 20.91
N TYR A 103 -16.63 12.81 20.76
CA TYR A 103 -15.58 13.65 21.35
C TYR A 103 -15.59 15.08 20.79
N TYR A 104 -16.26 15.32 19.66
CA TYR A 104 -16.37 16.65 19.01
C TYR A 104 -17.60 17.44 19.43
N SER A 105 -18.51 16.87 20.23
CA SER A 105 -19.66 17.61 20.76
C SER A 105 -19.23 18.59 21.85
N LYS A 106 -19.59 19.88 21.70
CA LYS A 106 -19.34 20.92 22.71
C LYS A 106 -20.26 20.83 23.95
N GLU A 107 -21.28 19.96 23.93
CA GLU A 107 -22.25 19.82 25.01
C GLU A 107 -22.10 18.47 25.73
N GLU A 108 -22.21 18.48 27.07
CA GLU A 108 -22.23 17.25 27.86
C GLU A 108 -23.58 16.53 27.66
N PRO A 109 -23.60 15.29 27.15
CA PRO A 109 -24.83 14.58 26.82
C PRO A 109 -25.48 13.95 28.05
N VAL A 110 -24.93 14.20 29.24
CA VAL A 110 -25.32 13.57 30.50
C VAL A 110 -25.68 14.65 31.51
N LEU A 111 -26.89 14.59 32.04
CA LEU A 111 -27.34 15.48 33.10
C LEU A 111 -27.35 14.74 34.44
N CYS A 112 -26.84 15.39 35.47
CA CYS A 112 -26.85 14.89 36.85
C CYS A 112 -27.68 15.86 37.70
N ASP A 113 -28.61 15.34 38.51
CA ASP A 113 -29.33 16.22 39.44
C ASP A 113 -28.42 16.71 40.57
N THR A 114 -28.85 17.75 41.28
CA THR A 114 -28.04 18.38 42.32
C THR A 114 -27.65 17.43 43.46
N ALA A 115 -28.54 16.51 43.84
CA ALA A 115 -28.29 15.55 44.92
C ALA A 115 -27.23 14.50 44.51
N SER A 116 -27.37 13.96 43.29
CA SER A 116 -26.43 13.02 42.70
C SER A 116 -25.09 13.69 42.42
N GLU A 117 -25.10 14.94 41.98
CA GLU A 117 -23.88 15.71 41.72
C GLU A 117 -23.12 15.95 43.02
N ARG A 118 -23.79 16.30 44.13
CA ARG A 118 -23.16 16.33 45.46
C ARG A 118 -22.58 14.96 45.84
N ALA A 119 -23.33 13.88 45.69
CA ALA A 119 -22.86 12.53 46.04
C ALA A 119 -21.61 12.13 45.24
N VAL A 120 -21.60 12.41 43.93
CA VAL A 120 -20.46 12.18 43.04
C VAL A 120 -19.27 13.05 43.45
N ASN A 121 -19.48 14.35 43.63
CA ASN A 121 -18.43 15.31 43.97
C ASN A 121 -17.77 14.99 45.31
N THR A 122 -18.56 14.61 46.33
CA THR A 122 -18.03 14.21 47.64
C THR A 122 -17.28 12.87 47.56
N TYR A 123 -17.80 11.88 46.82
CA TYR A 123 -17.15 10.57 46.72
C TYR A 123 -15.85 10.63 45.89
N LEU A 124 -15.81 11.47 44.87
CA LEU A 124 -14.71 11.66 43.93
C LEU A 124 -13.89 12.92 44.21
N SER A 125 -13.87 13.42 45.44
CA SER A 125 -13.08 14.60 45.81
C SER A 125 -11.58 14.45 45.51
N TYR A 126 -11.07 13.20 45.50
CA TYR A 126 -9.69 12.88 45.17
C TYR A 126 -9.31 13.11 43.70
N THR A 127 -10.27 13.41 42.82
CA THR A 127 -9.99 13.74 41.42
C THR A 127 -9.85 15.25 41.17
N GLU A 128 -9.95 16.09 42.20
CA GLU A 128 -9.89 17.54 42.02
C GLU A 128 -8.48 18.01 41.61
N ASN A 129 -8.47 18.87 40.59
CA ASN A 129 -7.36 19.77 40.30
C ASN A 129 -7.87 21.16 40.70
N GLU A 130 -7.18 21.82 41.64
CA GLU A 130 -7.65 23.00 42.41
C GLU A 130 -8.11 24.20 41.56
N ARG A 131 -7.89 24.17 40.24
CA ARG A 131 -8.09 25.31 39.34
C ARG A 131 -9.41 25.30 38.54
N ILE A 132 -10.22 24.22 38.55
CA ILE A 132 -11.43 24.14 37.68
C ILE A 132 -12.60 23.44 38.38
N LYS A 133 -13.74 24.13 38.52
CA LYS A 133 -15.02 23.52 38.94
C LYS A 133 -15.55 22.63 37.79
N ARG A 134 -15.51 21.30 37.98
CA ARG A 134 -15.95 20.31 36.99
C ARG A 134 -17.36 19.78 37.32
N SER A 135 -18.14 19.43 36.29
CA SER A 135 -19.43 18.73 36.47
C SER A 135 -19.24 17.36 37.12
N GLY A 136 -20.30 16.83 37.75
CA GLY A 136 -20.27 15.46 38.29
C GLY A 136 -19.85 14.41 37.25
N TYR A 137 -20.30 14.53 35.99
CA TYR A 137 -19.91 13.60 34.92
C TYR A 137 -18.43 13.70 34.57
N ALA A 138 -17.88 14.92 34.48
CA ALA A 138 -16.46 15.12 34.24
C ALA A 138 -15.57 14.47 35.32
N LYS A 139 -15.99 14.50 36.59
CA LYS A 139 -15.29 13.79 37.68
C LYS A 139 -15.37 12.27 37.55
N ILE A 140 -16.52 11.72 37.16
CA ILE A 140 -16.66 10.29 36.90
C ILE A 140 -15.71 9.85 35.78
N ARG A 141 -15.64 10.62 34.69
CA ARG A 141 -14.75 10.37 33.56
C ARG A 141 -13.29 10.36 34.00
N GLU A 142 -12.87 11.32 34.80
CA GLU A 142 -11.51 11.39 35.36
C GLU A 142 -11.19 10.19 36.26
N ALA A 143 -12.08 9.84 37.20
CA ALA A 143 -11.91 8.67 38.04
C ALA A 143 -11.77 7.38 37.22
N GLN A 144 -12.60 7.19 36.19
CA GLN A 144 -12.50 6.04 35.30
C GLN A 144 -11.19 6.04 34.50
N ASN A 145 -10.70 7.20 34.05
CA ASN A 145 -9.42 7.31 33.36
C ASN A 145 -8.24 6.92 34.28
N MET A 146 -8.21 7.40 35.54
CA MET A 146 -7.19 7.01 36.52
C MET A 146 -7.18 5.50 36.77
N ILE A 147 -8.36 4.88 36.92
CA ILE A 147 -8.49 3.42 37.10
C ILE A 147 -8.02 2.66 35.86
N LEU A 148 -8.37 3.14 34.66
CA LEU A 148 -7.93 2.56 33.39
C LEU A 148 -6.41 2.62 33.24
N GLU A 149 -5.79 3.74 33.61
CA GLU A 149 -4.33 3.89 33.60
C GLU A 149 -3.66 2.86 34.53
N GLN A 150 -4.14 2.71 35.76
CA GLN A 150 -3.62 1.70 36.69
C GLN A 150 -3.81 0.26 36.16
N ARG A 151 -4.96 -0.05 35.56
CA ARG A 151 -5.21 -1.35 34.91
C ARG A 151 -4.24 -1.57 33.75
N LEU A 152 -3.99 -0.55 32.94
CA LEU A 152 -3.06 -0.59 31.81
C LEU A 152 -1.62 -0.80 32.29
N GLN A 153 -1.17 -0.07 33.30
CA GLN A 153 0.15 -0.25 33.92
C GLN A 153 0.36 -1.66 34.45
N LYS A 154 -0.63 -2.24 35.16
CA LYS A 154 -0.57 -3.65 35.62
C LYS A 154 -0.48 -4.64 34.45
N LYS A 155 -1.26 -4.42 33.39
CA LYS A 155 -1.21 -5.23 32.16
C LYS A 155 0.16 -5.13 31.49
N HIS A 156 0.70 -3.92 31.37
CA HIS A 156 2.03 -3.66 30.85
C HIS A 156 3.10 -4.38 31.65
N ALA A 157 3.11 -4.25 32.99
CA ALA A 157 4.07 -4.94 33.85
C ALA A 157 4.06 -6.47 33.68
N MET A 158 2.88 -7.09 33.48
CA MET A 158 2.79 -8.52 33.17
C MET A 158 3.38 -8.89 31.81
N ILE A 159 3.12 -8.09 30.78
CA ILE A 159 3.68 -8.29 29.43
C ILE A 159 5.20 -8.11 29.46
N GLU A 160 5.69 -7.06 30.12
CA GLU A 160 7.11 -6.77 30.30
C GLU A 160 7.83 -7.96 30.95
N LYS A 161 7.35 -8.45 32.10
CA LYS A 161 7.92 -9.63 32.78
C LYS A 161 7.97 -10.87 31.89
N ARG A 162 6.93 -11.10 31.09
CA ARG A 162 6.89 -12.24 30.15
C ARG A 162 7.94 -12.10 29.06
N ILE A 163 8.10 -10.90 28.50
CA ILE A 163 9.11 -10.62 27.48
C ILE A 163 10.50 -10.74 28.08
N ASP A 164 10.75 -10.15 29.25
CA ASP A 164 12.07 -10.16 29.91
C ASP A 164 12.52 -11.59 30.21
N ARG A 165 11.60 -12.44 30.71
CA ARG A 165 11.87 -13.87 30.88
C ARG A 165 12.28 -14.55 29.57
N LYS A 166 11.64 -14.21 28.45
CA LYS A 166 12.02 -14.76 27.14
C LYS A 166 13.38 -14.24 26.67
N MET A 167 13.69 -12.97 26.93
CA MET A 167 14.96 -12.37 26.54
C MET A 167 16.16 -12.93 27.33
N GLN A 168 15.94 -13.58 28.49
CA GLN A 168 16.99 -14.29 29.23
C GLN A 168 17.56 -15.51 28.47
N GLU A 169 16.85 -16.04 27.46
CA GLU A 169 17.35 -17.14 26.62
C GLU A 169 18.40 -16.67 25.58
N VAL A 170 18.56 -15.35 25.39
CA VAL A 170 19.48 -14.79 24.39
C VAL A 170 20.88 -14.68 24.97
N LYS A 171 21.86 -15.28 24.29
CA LYS A 171 23.26 -15.33 24.71
C LYS A 171 24.09 -14.21 24.05
N PRO A 172 25.27 -13.87 24.60
CA PRO A 172 26.21 -12.98 23.93
C PRO A 172 26.60 -13.47 22.53
N LEU A 173 27.02 -12.53 21.67
CA LEU A 173 27.54 -12.82 20.34
C LEU A 173 28.95 -13.44 20.42
N PRO A 174 29.38 -14.20 19.41
CA PRO A 174 30.75 -14.71 19.36
C PRO A 174 31.76 -13.55 19.22
N LYS A 175 32.98 -13.74 19.73
CA LYS A 175 34.01 -12.68 19.78
C LYS A 175 34.40 -12.14 18.40
N ASP A 176 34.32 -12.98 17.37
CA ASP A 176 34.68 -12.64 15.98
C ASP A 176 33.51 -12.06 15.17
N PHE A 177 32.37 -11.77 15.79
CA PHE A 177 31.18 -11.31 15.07
C PHE A 177 31.41 -9.96 14.38
N ASP A 178 32.01 -8.99 15.07
CA ASP A 178 32.27 -7.66 14.52
C ASP A 178 33.38 -7.72 13.44
N ASP A 179 34.41 -8.53 13.63
CA ASP A 179 35.44 -8.79 12.62
C ASP A 179 34.84 -9.42 11.37
N TRP A 180 33.92 -10.38 11.53
CA TRP A 180 33.20 -10.98 10.40
C TRP A 180 32.30 -9.96 9.68
N ILE A 181 31.68 -9.01 10.41
CA ILE A 181 30.90 -7.94 9.79
C ILE A 181 31.78 -7.15 8.82
N ASP A 182 32.95 -6.72 9.29
CA ASP A 182 33.86 -5.90 8.49
C ASP A 182 34.49 -6.70 7.34
N ALA A 183 34.97 -7.91 7.67
CA ALA A 183 35.73 -8.73 6.76
C ALA A 183 34.86 -9.41 5.71
N VAL A 184 33.58 -9.71 5.96
CA VAL A 184 32.73 -10.52 5.08
C VAL A 184 31.38 -9.89 4.83
N ALA A 185 30.63 -9.52 5.87
CA ALA A 185 29.23 -9.11 5.71
C ALA A 185 29.08 -7.78 4.95
N MET A 186 29.97 -6.82 5.21
CA MET A 186 30.01 -5.49 4.60
C MET A 186 30.94 -5.45 3.37
N ALA A 187 30.98 -6.51 2.56
CA ALA A 187 31.87 -6.61 1.41
C ALA A 187 31.65 -5.51 0.35
N HIS A 188 30.44 -4.95 0.24
CA HIS A 188 30.16 -3.79 -0.62
C HIS A 188 30.84 -2.51 -0.14
N SER A 189 31.20 -2.45 1.14
CA SER A 189 31.93 -1.36 1.80
C SER A 189 33.44 -1.67 1.88
N ARG A 190 34.01 -2.21 0.80
CA ARG A 190 35.47 -2.39 0.67
C ARG A 190 36.00 -1.39 -0.35
N TYR A 191 36.94 -0.56 0.08
CA TYR A 191 37.43 0.56 -0.71
C TYR A 191 38.93 0.52 -0.90
N ILE A 192 39.37 1.13 -2.01
CA ILE A 192 40.70 1.68 -2.11
C ILE A 192 40.58 3.19 -2.20
N TYR A 193 41.01 3.87 -1.14
CA TYR A 193 41.17 5.32 -1.17
C TYR A 193 42.47 5.65 -1.89
N TYR A 194 42.44 6.48 -2.91
CA TYR A 194 43.65 6.85 -3.66
C TYR A 194 43.82 8.37 -3.75
N ARG A 195 45.07 8.81 -3.69
CA ARG A 195 45.43 10.22 -3.86
C ARG A 195 45.70 10.48 -5.34
N TYR A 196 44.84 11.29 -5.95
CA TYR A 196 44.96 11.60 -7.37
C TYR A 196 46.30 12.31 -7.65
N SER A 197 47.01 11.84 -8.66
CA SER A 197 48.20 12.52 -9.19
C SER A 197 48.29 12.28 -10.70
N ARG A 198 49.07 13.11 -11.42
CA ARG A 198 49.34 12.92 -12.85
C ARG A 198 50.31 11.76 -13.15
N LYS A 199 50.81 11.07 -12.12
CA LYS A 199 51.74 9.94 -12.27
C LYS A 199 51.00 8.71 -12.80
N LYS A 200 51.73 7.84 -13.51
CA LYS A 200 51.19 6.56 -14.03
C LYS A 200 50.61 5.68 -12.92
N TYR A 201 51.30 5.63 -11.77
CA TYR A 201 50.86 4.94 -10.56
C TYR A 201 50.56 5.95 -9.46
N MET A 202 49.43 5.78 -8.79
CA MET A 202 48.96 6.59 -7.68
C MET A 202 49.00 5.80 -6.38
N ASP A 203 49.29 6.50 -5.28
CA ASP A 203 49.21 5.93 -3.93
C ASP A 203 47.77 5.72 -3.52
N GLY A 204 47.50 4.59 -2.89
CA GLY A 204 46.23 4.33 -2.26
C GLY A 204 46.32 3.38 -1.09
N TYR A 205 45.24 3.28 -0.34
CA TYR A 205 45.11 2.48 0.86
C TYR A 205 43.88 1.59 0.73
N CYS A 206 44.05 0.29 0.97
CA CYS A 206 42.96 -0.66 0.94
C CYS A 206 42.31 -0.78 2.33
N THR A 207 41.00 -0.51 2.43
CA THR A 207 40.25 -0.57 3.69
C THR A 207 39.87 -1.99 4.13
N HIS A 208 40.36 -3.02 3.42
CA HIS A 208 40.11 -4.43 3.76
C HIS A 208 41.37 -5.13 4.26
N CYS A 209 42.50 -5.02 3.55
CA CYS A 209 43.76 -5.59 4.03
C CYS A 209 44.62 -4.60 4.83
N HIS A 210 44.17 -3.35 4.97
CA HIS A 210 44.83 -2.28 5.72
C HIS A 210 46.26 -1.96 5.26
N GLN A 211 46.51 -2.09 3.95
CA GLN A 211 47.84 -1.91 3.37
C GLN A 211 47.85 -0.81 2.30
N GLU A 212 48.99 -0.13 2.21
CA GLU A 212 49.32 0.76 1.11
C GLU A 212 49.47 -0.03 -0.20
N VAL A 213 48.95 0.53 -1.27
CA VAL A 213 48.89 -0.06 -2.60
C VAL A 213 49.17 0.97 -3.68
N LYS A 214 49.64 0.51 -4.83
CA LYS A 214 49.79 1.35 -6.04
C LYS A 214 48.67 1.01 -7.02
N VAL A 215 47.97 2.03 -7.52
CA VAL A 215 46.86 1.87 -8.47
C VAL A 215 47.11 2.64 -9.75
N HIS A 216 46.65 2.13 -10.89
CA HIS A 216 46.79 2.77 -12.20
C HIS A 216 45.46 2.82 -12.95
N LYS A 217 45.23 3.85 -13.78
CA LYS A 217 44.03 3.97 -14.64
C LYS A 217 42.68 3.76 -13.91
N VAL A 218 42.63 4.02 -12.60
CA VAL A 218 41.40 3.90 -11.80
C VAL A 218 40.59 5.18 -11.87
N ARG A 219 39.26 5.05 -11.82
CA ARG A 219 38.31 6.15 -11.76
C ARG A 219 37.55 6.11 -10.44
N HIS A 220 37.17 7.27 -9.92
CA HIS A 220 36.34 7.37 -8.72
C HIS A 220 35.02 6.60 -8.93
N ARG A 221 34.62 5.80 -7.93
CA ARG A 221 33.48 4.85 -7.91
C ARG A 221 33.57 3.69 -8.90
N ALA A 222 34.71 3.48 -9.56
CA ALA A 222 34.90 2.28 -10.36
C ALA A 222 35.09 1.05 -9.45
N LYS A 223 34.53 -0.09 -9.87
CA LYS A 223 34.81 -1.39 -9.26
C LYS A 223 36.12 -1.94 -9.79
N GLY A 224 36.85 -2.69 -8.97
CA GLY A 224 37.99 -3.49 -9.40
C GLY A 224 38.49 -4.38 -8.28
N HIS A 225 39.78 -4.72 -8.31
CA HIS A 225 40.39 -5.59 -7.33
C HIS A 225 41.56 -4.90 -6.65
N CYS A 226 41.76 -5.20 -5.37
CA CYS A 226 42.94 -4.73 -4.67
C CYS A 226 44.19 -5.41 -5.25
N PRO A 227 45.24 -4.66 -5.60
CA PRO A 227 46.45 -5.25 -6.17
C PRO A 227 47.25 -6.08 -5.16
N LYS A 228 46.94 -5.98 -3.86
CA LYS A 228 47.67 -6.70 -2.80
C LYS A 228 46.94 -7.93 -2.27
N CYS A 229 45.67 -7.79 -1.88
CA CYS A 229 44.87 -8.91 -1.38
C CYS A 229 43.91 -9.52 -2.41
N GLY A 230 43.82 -8.96 -3.62
CA GLY A 230 42.99 -9.49 -4.71
C GLY A 230 41.48 -9.33 -4.55
N VAL A 231 40.98 -8.92 -3.38
CA VAL A 231 39.53 -8.80 -3.15
C VAL A 231 38.90 -7.69 -3.99
N LYS A 232 37.61 -7.85 -4.28
CA LYS A 232 36.81 -6.82 -4.94
C LYS A 232 36.70 -5.57 -4.07
N VAL A 233 36.88 -4.41 -4.68
CA VAL A 233 36.85 -3.09 -4.03
C VAL A 233 36.23 -2.04 -4.95
N ILE A 234 35.85 -0.92 -4.36
CA ILE A 234 35.48 0.31 -5.09
C ILE A 234 36.59 1.35 -4.90
N PHE A 235 37.06 1.95 -5.99
CA PHE A 235 38.10 2.98 -5.94
C PHE A 235 37.50 4.35 -5.60
N LEU A 236 38.03 5.01 -4.58
CA LEU A 236 37.58 6.30 -4.10
C LEU A 236 38.72 7.33 -4.12
N ALA A 237 38.61 8.35 -4.95
CA ALA A 237 39.51 9.49 -4.89
C ALA A 237 39.36 10.22 -3.54
N GLU A 238 40.45 10.35 -2.78
CA GLU A 238 40.50 10.92 -1.42
C GLU A 238 39.83 12.31 -1.34
N GLY A 239 40.17 13.21 -2.26
CA GLY A 239 39.59 14.56 -2.31
C GLY A 239 38.09 14.63 -2.60
N LYS A 240 37.48 13.55 -3.13
CA LYS A 240 36.04 13.49 -3.49
C LYS A 240 35.21 12.67 -2.50
N ALA A 241 35.83 11.77 -1.75
CA ALA A 241 35.15 10.76 -0.94
C ALA A 241 35.20 11.05 0.56
N LYS A 242 34.93 12.30 0.97
CA LYS A 242 35.05 12.74 2.38
C LYS A 242 33.93 12.21 3.28
N HIS A 243 32.75 11.94 2.72
CA HIS A 243 31.55 11.53 3.46
C HIS A 243 31.00 10.22 2.90
N ILE A 244 31.67 9.10 3.22
CA ILE A 244 31.16 7.77 2.88
C ILE A 244 30.53 7.16 4.13
N PHE A 245 29.26 6.79 3.97
CA PHE A 245 28.45 6.15 4.99
C PHE A 245 27.70 5.00 4.33
N ASP A 246 27.99 3.79 4.77
CA ASP A 246 27.37 2.58 4.24
C ASP A 246 26.49 1.92 5.28
N HIS A 247 25.41 1.31 4.80
CA HIS A 247 24.50 0.52 5.61
C HIS A 247 24.53 -0.94 5.16
N GLY A 248 24.27 -1.84 6.11
CA GLY A 248 24.08 -3.25 5.85
C GLY A 248 23.19 -3.88 6.90
N GLN A 249 22.75 -5.11 6.64
CA GLN A 249 21.97 -5.90 7.57
C GLN A 249 22.63 -7.25 7.76
N VAL A 250 22.70 -7.71 9.02
CA VAL A 250 23.29 -9.01 9.34
C VAL A 250 22.38 -9.83 10.26
N ALA A 251 22.50 -11.15 10.17
CA ALA A 251 21.80 -12.07 11.04
C ALA A 251 22.74 -13.09 11.70
N TYR A 252 22.42 -13.41 12.95
CA TYR A 252 23.10 -14.43 13.74
C TYR A 252 22.10 -15.48 14.23
N PHE A 253 22.42 -16.74 14.01
CA PHE A 253 21.63 -17.87 14.47
C PHE A 253 22.16 -18.35 15.82
N GLN A 254 21.27 -18.68 16.75
CA GLN A 254 21.63 -19.13 18.09
C GLN A 254 20.75 -20.32 18.50
N LYS A 255 21.33 -21.38 19.06
CA LYS A 255 20.53 -22.47 19.64
C LYS A 255 19.74 -21.99 20.85
N THR A 256 18.50 -22.47 20.99
CA THR A 256 17.64 -22.28 22.18
C THR A 256 17.22 -23.65 22.72
N PRO A 257 16.70 -23.73 23.97
CA PRO A 257 16.25 -25.00 24.52
C PRO A 257 15.19 -25.72 23.67
N LYS A 258 14.33 -24.97 22.97
CA LYS A 258 13.21 -25.50 22.15
C LYS A 258 13.47 -25.47 20.64
N GLY A 259 14.65 -25.06 20.19
CA GLY A 259 14.94 -24.90 18.77
C GLY A 259 16.09 -23.95 18.52
N PHE A 260 15.81 -22.83 17.87
CA PHE A 260 16.79 -21.78 17.61
C PHE A 260 16.16 -20.39 17.51
N LEU A 261 17.02 -19.38 17.57
CA LEU A 261 16.72 -17.96 17.46
C LEU A 261 17.51 -17.39 16.29
N VAL A 262 16.87 -16.55 15.48
CA VAL A 262 17.52 -15.67 14.51
C VAL A 262 17.50 -14.24 15.05
N ARG A 263 18.68 -13.63 15.16
CA ARG A 263 18.88 -12.25 15.64
C ARG A 263 19.28 -11.37 14.47
N TYR A 264 18.62 -10.24 14.29
CA TYR A 264 18.82 -9.35 13.15
C TYR A 264 19.36 -8.00 13.60
N PHE A 265 20.39 -7.53 12.90
CA PHE A 265 21.12 -6.32 13.23
C PHE A 265 21.19 -5.37 12.05
N SER A 266 20.99 -4.09 12.33
CA SER A 266 21.33 -2.99 11.42
C SER A 266 22.78 -2.60 11.66
N VAL A 267 23.59 -2.59 10.60
CA VAL A 267 24.99 -2.18 10.63
C VAL A 267 25.14 -0.88 9.87
N SER A 268 25.88 0.07 10.44
CA SER A 268 26.35 1.27 9.74
C SER A 268 27.86 1.39 9.84
N LYS A 269 28.53 1.68 8.73
CA LYS A 269 29.97 1.91 8.65
C LYS A 269 30.25 3.30 8.11
N SER A 270 30.92 4.12 8.90
CA SER A 270 31.26 5.52 8.57
C SER A 270 32.76 5.67 8.37
N TYR A 271 33.15 6.22 7.23
CA TYR A 271 34.54 6.58 6.91
C TYR A 271 34.79 8.08 7.11
N TYR A 272 33.87 8.77 7.79
CA TYR A 272 33.99 10.20 8.03
C TYR A 272 35.16 10.51 8.97
N GLY A 273 36.01 11.46 8.58
CA GLY A 273 37.19 11.88 9.33
C GLY A 273 38.41 10.98 9.10
N ASP A 274 38.26 9.66 9.25
CA ASP A 274 39.34 8.69 9.07
C ASP A 274 38.86 7.44 8.32
N TYR A 275 39.24 7.33 7.04
CA TYR A 275 38.91 6.16 6.23
C TYR A 275 39.80 4.94 6.52
N ARG A 276 40.90 5.12 7.24
CA ARG A 276 41.80 4.02 7.63
C ARG A 276 41.24 3.24 8.82
N ASN A 277 40.53 3.94 9.70
CA ASN A 277 39.86 3.42 10.90
C ASN A 277 38.36 3.76 10.90
N PRO A 278 37.56 3.15 10.01
CA PRO A 278 36.13 3.45 9.92
C PRO A 278 35.38 3.05 11.19
N LYS A 279 34.40 3.87 11.59
CA LYS A 279 33.54 3.58 12.74
C LYS A 279 32.39 2.67 12.33
N ILE A 280 32.29 1.50 12.97
CA ILE A 280 31.19 0.55 12.78
C ILE A 280 30.24 0.65 13.97
N SER A 281 28.94 0.69 13.70
CA SER A 281 27.88 0.61 14.71
C SER A 281 26.89 -0.49 14.35
N THR A 282 26.63 -1.36 15.31
CA THR A 282 25.75 -2.52 15.17
C THR A 282 24.60 -2.39 16.16
N LYS A 283 23.35 -2.48 15.69
CA LYS A 283 22.14 -2.38 16.52
C LYS A 283 21.23 -3.58 16.26
N GLU A 284 20.95 -4.38 17.29
CA GLU A 284 19.98 -5.47 17.22
C GLU A 284 18.55 -4.90 17.23
N LEU A 285 17.74 -5.22 16.23
CA LEU A 285 16.41 -4.64 16.07
C LEU A 285 15.29 -5.69 16.10
N MET A 286 15.57 -6.94 15.71
CA MET A 286 14.56 -7.98 15.58
C MET A 286 15.10 -9.35 15.99
N ARG A 287 14.21 -10.18 16.54
CA ARG A 287 14.45 -11.55 16.99
C ARG A 287 13.30 -12.45 16.56
N GLU A 288 13.63 -13.61 16.01
CA GLU A 288 12.67 -14.65 15.63
C GLU A 288 13.03 -15.95 16.33
N PHE A 289 12.20 -16.39 17.27
CA PHE A 289 12.35 -17.70 17.92
C PHE A 289 11.59 -18.74 17.13
N TYR A 290 12.29 -19.74 16.60
CA TYR A 290 11.74 -20.89 15.92
C TYR A 290 11.65 -22.05 16.91
N GLU A 291 10.45 -22.26 17.45
CA GLU A 291 10.18 -23.25 18.50
C GLU A 291 9.07 -24.18 18.02
N ASP A 292 9.41 -25.45 17.85
CA ASP A 292 8.51 -26.48 17.33
C ASP A 292 7.90 -26.10 15.96
N SER A 293 6.61 -25.74 15.94
CA SER A 293 5.86 -25.27 14.76
C SER A 293 5.53 -23.78 14.79
N LEU A 294 5.96 -23.06 15.84
CA LEU A 294 5.67 -21.65 16.06
C LEU A 294 6.90 -20.79 15.78
N VAL A 295 6.64 -19.59 15.27
CA VAL A 295 7.66 -18.55 15.15
C VAL A 295 7.21 -17.35 15.98
N LEU A 296 8.00 -17.00 17.01
CA LEU A 296 7.70 -15.88 17.92
C LEU A 296 8.60 -14.69 17.60
N GLY A 297 8.00 -13.57 17.24
CA GLY A 297 8.71 -12.34 16.88
C GLY A 297 8.83 -11.36 18.03
N TYR A 298 10.01 -10.73 18.10
CA TYR A 298 10.27 -9.65 19.02
C TYR A 298 11.07 -8.56 18.32
N GLU A 299 10.73 -7.30 18.61
CA GLU A 299 11.38 -6.13 18.01
C GLU A 299 11.77 -5.12 19.08
N TYR A 300 12.91 -4.45 18.90
CA TYR A 300 13.41 -3.43 19.81
C TYR A 300 12.87 -2.05 19.43
N ARG A 301 11.79 -1.61 20.10
CA ARG A 301 11.05 -0.39 19.73
C ARG A 301 10.25 0.20 20.90
N GLN A 302 9.49 1.25 20.62
CA GLN A 302 8.63 1.89 21.62
C GLN A 302 7.52 0.94 22.09
N PHE A 303 7.50 0.64 23.39
CA PHE A 303 6.54 -0.27 24.00
C PHE A 303 5.22 0.43 24.27
N LYS A 304 4.15 0.05 23.53
CA LYS A 304 2.76 0.46 23.77
C LYS A 304 2.57 1.97 24.02
N GLN A 305 3.29 2.81 23.26
CA GLN A 305 3.28 4.27 23.37
C GLN A 305 3.67 4.83 24.75
N THR A 306 4.35 4.06 25.59
CA THR A 306 4.79 4.47 26.94
C THR A 306 6.04 5.36 26.95
N GLY A 307 6.61 5.67 25.78
CA GLY A 307 7.92 6.33 25.66
C GLY A 307 9.13 5.42 25.91
N LYS A 308 8.94 4.23 26.50
CA LYS A 308 10.04 3.28 26.78
C LYS A 308 10.43 2.51 25.50
N ILE A 309 11.72 2.52 25.16
CA ILE A 309 12.29 1.68 24.08
C ILE A 309 12.77 0.36 24.68
N ARG A 310 12.23 -0.77 24.22
CA ARG A 310 12.59 -2.12 24.69
C ARG A 310 12.15 -3.22 23.73
N TRP A 311 12.50 -4.47 24.03
CA TRP A 311 11.94 -5.64 23.35
C TRP A 311 10.42 -5.69 23.51
N CYS A 312 9.73 -5.81 22.39
CA CYS A 312 8.28 -5.89 22.28
C CYS A 312 7.92 -7.15 21.50
N GLN A 313 7.01 -7.96 22.01
CA GLN A 313 6.44 -9.07 21.24
C GLN A 313 5.50 -8.49 20.18
N ASP A 314 5.93 -8.54 18.92
CA ASP A 314 5.19 -8.11 17.74
C ASP A 314 5.92 -8.64 16.48
N TRP A 315 5.35 -8.41 15.31
CA TRP A 315 5.82 -9.01 14.07
C TRP A 315 5.85 -7.99 12.92
N MET A 316 6.92 -8.03 12.11
CA MET A 316 7.06 -7.32 10.82
C MET A 316 6.85 -5.80 10.83
N LYS A 317 7.37 -5.08 11.83
CA LYS A 317 7.56 -3.61 11.74
C LYS A 317 8.93 -3.24 11.18
N TYR A 318 9.94 -4.08 11.40
CA TYR A 318 11.22 -4.00 10.68
C TYR A 318 11.24 -4.95 9.48
N SER A 319 12.01 -4.59 8.45
CA SER A 319 12.19 -5.39 7.23
C SER A 319 13.66 -5.77 7.05
N PHE A 320 13.92 -7.07 6.97
CA PHE A 320 15.24 -7.68 6.86
C PHE A 320 15.27 -8.64 5.65
N LEU A 321 15.37 -8.06 4.45
CA LEU A 321 15.25 -8.81 3.18
C LEU A 321 16.61 -9.20 2.60
N ASP A 322 17.58 -8.30 2.73
CA ASP A 322 18.93 -8.47 2.20
C ASP A 322 19.92 -8.54 3.35
N VAL A 323 20.06 -9.74 3.92
CA VAL A 323 20.78 -9.96 5.17
C VAL A 323 21.97 -10.88 4.94
N ALA A 324 23.17 -10.45 5.32
CA ALA A 324 24.31 -11.34 5.40
C ALA A 324 24.19 -12.21 6.67
N VAL A 325 24.31 -13.53 6.54
CA VAL A 325 24.14 -14.47 7.66
C VAL A 325 25.51 -14.93 8.16
N TYR A 326 25.73 -14.86 9.47
CA TYR A 326 26.90 -15.46 10.10
C TYR A 326 26.82 -16.99 9.98
N THR A 327 27.65 -17.57 9.11
CA THR A 327 27.52 -18.97 8.68
C THR A 327 28.32 -19.96 9.51
N LYS A 328 29.31 -19.52 10.30
CA LYS A 328 30.28 -20.39 10.99
C LYS A 328 29.60 -21.38 11.96
N ASN A 329 28.54 -20.97 12.64
CA ASN A 329 27.82 -21.80 13.61
C ASN A 329 26.54 -22.45 13.06
N LEU A 330 26.18 -22.20 11.80
CA LEU A 330 24.84 -22.49 11.29
C LEU A 330 24.50 -23.99 11.33
N HIS A 331 25.43 -24.88 10.94
CA HIS A 331 25.21 -26.33 11.06
C HIS A 331 24.95 -26.77 12.50
N ALA A 332 25.72 -26.26 13.46
CA ALA A 332 25.57 -26.63 14.87
C ALA A 332 24.22 -26.16 15.42
N VAL A 333 23.77 -24.96 15.05
CA VAL A 333 22.47 -24.43 15.48
C VAL A 333 21.31 -25.20 14.87
N LEU A 334 21.38 -25.53 13.57
CA LEU A 334 20.30 -26.19 12.84
C LEU A 334 20.29 -27.72 13.01
N LYS A 335 21.33 -28.32 13.58
CA LYS A 335 21.38 -29.76 13.90
C LYS A 335 20.17 -30.19 14.76
N ASN A 336 19.59 -31.34 14.43
CA ASN A 336 18.39 -31.91 15.04
C ASN A 336 17.15 -30.99 14.93
N THR A 337 17.10 -30.17 13.89
CA THR A 337 15.89 -29.41 13.53
C THR A 337 15.45 -29.80 12.12
N ARG A 338 14.21 -29.49 11.75
CA ARG A 338 13.72 -29.68 10.38
C ARG A 338 14.54 -28.93 9.32
N TYR A 339 15.35 -27.96 9.72
CA TYR A 339 16.18 -27.13 8.83
C TYR A 339 17.62 -27.63 8.69
N GLN A 340 17.97 -28.78 9.27
CA GLN A 340 19.34 -29.29 9.26
C GLN A 340 19.93 -29.40 7.84
N TYR A 341 19.11 -29.70 6.85
CA TYR A 341 19.52 -29.88 5.45
C TYR A 341 19.12 -28.72 4.54
N CYS A 342 18.63 -27.60 5.09
CA CYS A 342 18.04 -26.54 4.28
C CYS A 342 19.01 -25.79 3.36
N ALA A 343 20.30 -26.12 3.35
CA ALA A 343 21.35 -25.52 2.52
C ALA A 343 21.53 -23.99 2.69
N LEU A 344 21.01 -23.40 3.78
CA LEU A 344 21.13 -21.96 4.01
C LEU A 344 22.59 -21.51 4.14
N LYS A 345 23.49 -22.38 4.63
CA LYS A 345 24.91 -22.04 4.78
C LYS A 345 25.56 -21.83 3.42
N GLU A 346 25.36 -22.78 2.52
CA GLU A 346 25.84 -22.79 1.15
C GLU A 346 25.28 -21.57 0.41
N PHE A 347 23.98 -21.32 0.54
CA PHE A 347 23.37 -20.14 -0.04
C PHE A 347 23.96 -18.85 0.53
N ALA A 348 24.08 -18.70 1.84
CA ALA A 348 24.59 -17.47 2.46
C ALA A 348 26.11 -17.26 2.36
N SER A 349 26.88 -18.28 1.97
CA SER A 349 28.36 -18.20 1.84
C SER A 349 28.86 -18.23 0.39
N ARG A 350 27.95 -18.22 -0.60
CA ARG A 350 28.25 -18.24 -2.03
C ARG A 350 29.23 -17.16 -2.52
N TRP A 351 29.30 -16.02 -1.82
CA TRP A 351 30.34 -15.00 -1.96
C TRP A 351 30.30 -14.06 -0.73
N ASP A 352 31.35 -13.25 -0.56
CA ASP A 352 31.39 -12.27 0.52
C ASP A 352 30.28 -11.21 0.40
N GLY A 353 29.54 -10.98 1.49
CA GLY A 353 28.39 -10.08 1.50
C GLY A 353 27.17 -10.64 0.77
N ALA A 354 27.11 -11.95 0.51
CA ALA A 354 25.93 -12.61 -0.01
C ALA A 354 24.72 -12.39 0.92
N ALA A 355 23.75 -11.63 0.43
CA ALA A 355 22.53 -11.32 1.13
C ALA A 355 21.46 -12.41 0.89
N VAL A 356 20.70 -12.73 1.93
CA VAL A 356 19.54 -13.64 1.88
C VAL A 356 18.41 -13.03 2.70
N ASN A 357 17.17 -13.48 2.48
CA ASN A 357 16.04 -13.21 3.36
C ASN A 357 15.86 -14.42 4.30
N PRO A 358 16.41 -14.44 5.53
CA PRO A 358 16.42 -15.66 6.34
C PRO A 358 15.00 -16.11 6.71
N TYR A 359 14.11 -15.19 7.07
CA TYR A 359 12.70 -15.51 7.33
C TYR A 359 12.00 -16.08 6.10
N GLY A 360 12.12 -15.40 4.95
CA GLY A 360 11.53 -15.85 3.69
C GLY A 360 12.06 -17.21 3.26
N TYR A 361 13.35 -17.44 3.43
CA TYR A 361 14.02 -18.71 3.17
C TYR A 361 13.48 -19.84 4.05
N LEU A 362 13.52 -19.66 5.38
CA LEU A 362 13.08 -20.68 6.34
C LEU A 362 11.59 -20.96 6.21
N LYS A 363 10.77 -19.92 6.00
CA LYS A 363 9.33 -20.08 5.75
C LYS A 363 9.08 -20.85 4.46
N ARG A 364 9.78 -20.55 3.37
CA ARG A 364 9.59 -21.25 2.11
C ARG A 364 10.09 -22.69 2.19
N TYR A 365 11.19 -22.95 2.86
CA TYR A 365 11.71 -24.32 3.04
C TYR A 365 10.70 -25.24 3.74
N GLN A 366 9.87 -24.72 4.66
CA GLN A 366 8.81 -25.50 5.28
C GLN A 366 7.77 -26.03 4.28
N SER A 367 7.43 -25.24 3.26
CA SER A 367 6.43 -25.64 2.26
C SER A 367 7.04 -26.23 0.99
N MET A 368 8.31 -25.96 0.73
CA MET A 368 9.05 -26.36 -0.47
C MET A 368 10.52 -26.71 -0.11
N PRO A 369 10.78 -27.90 0.47
CA PRO A 369 12.13 -28.37 0.78
C PRO A 369 13.05 -28.47 -0.45
N GLU A 370 12.47 -28.58 -1.65
CA GLU A 370 13.18 -28.70 -2.93
C GLU A 370 14.13 -27.52 -3.21
N ILE A 371 13.97 -26.39 -2.52
CA ILE A 371 14.95 -25.28 -2.54
C ILE A 371 16.36 -25.76 -2.23
N GLU A 372 16.52 -26.75 -1.37
CA GLU A 372 17.81 -27.38 -1.11
C GLU A 372 18.50 -27.85 -2.40
N TYR A 373 17.74 -28.42 -3.34
CA TYR A 373 18.27 -28.88 -4.62
C TYR A 373 18.73 -27.70 -5.49
N PHE A 374 17.97 -26.60 -5.51
CA PHE A 374 18.34 -25.39 -6.25
C PHE A 374 19.66 -24.82 -5.73
N VAL A 375 19.82 -24.72 -4.42
CA VAL A 375 21.06 -24.25 -3.80
C VAL A 375 22.22 -25.19 -4.11
N LYS A 376 22.03 -26.51 -3.93
CA LYS A 376 23.07 -27.51 -4.21
C LYS A 376 23.47 -27.56 -5.69
N ALA A 377 22.57 -27.17 -6.60
CA ALA A 377 22.86 -27.03 -8.02
C ALA A 377 23.47 -25.68 -8.40
N GLY A 378 23.65 -24.75 -7.46
CA GLY A 378 24.18 -23.40 -7.74
C GLY A 378 23.20 -22.46 -8.45
N LEU A 379 21.89 -22.74 -8.40
CA LEU A 379 20.83 -21.89 -8.94
C LEU A 379 20.40 -20.84 -7.90
N TYR A 380 21.35 -20.00 -7.51
CA TYR A 380 21.19 -19.01 -6.45
C TYR A 380 20.24 -17.87 -6.82
N ALA A 381 20.22 -17.43 -8.09
CA ALA A 381 19.31 -16.39 -8.55
C ALA A 381 17.84 -16.83 -8.47
N MET A 382 17.52 -18.05 -8.91
CA MET A 382 16.20 -18.66 -8.73
C MET A 382 15.88 -18.89 -7.24
N THR A 383 16.85 -19.34 -6.45
CA THR A 383 16.65 -19.52 -5.00
C THR A 383 16.26 -18.19 -4.33
N TYR A 384 16.91 -17.09 -4.70
CA TYR A 384 16.57 -15.76 -4.21
C TYR A 384 15.13 -15.36 -4.60
N GLU A 385 14.72 -15.57 -5.86
CA GLU A 385 13.35 -15.31 -6.32
C GLU A 385 12.29 -16.22 -5.67
N LEU A 386 12.64 -17.46 -5.30
CA LEU A 386 11.76 -18.36 -4.55
C LEU A 386 11.60 -17.95 -3.09
N THR A 387 12.62 -17.34 -2.49
CA THR A 387 12.66 -17.07 -1.04
C THR A 387 12.35 -15.61 -0.68
N SER A 388 12.22 -14.75 -1.69
CA SER A 388 11.76 -13.37 -1.58
C SER A 388 10.23 -13.27 -1.70
N TYR A 389 9.68 -12.04 -1.69
CA TYR A 389 8.24 -11.82 -1.78
C TYR A 389 7.61 -12.18 -3.14
N SER A 390 8.42 -12.46 -4.16
CA SER A 390 7.93 -12.92 -5.46
C SER A 390 7.41 -14.36 -5.38
N ASN A 391 6.19 -14.59 -5.87
CA ASN A 391 5.62 -15.93 -5.90
C ASN A 391 5.98 -16.67 -7.19
N TYR A 392 7.22 -17.16 -7.31
CA TYR A 392 7.64 -18.06 -8.41
C TYR A 392 7.45 -19.55 -8.10
N ALA A 393 6.87 -19.89 -6.94
CA ALA A 393 6.70 -21.29 -6.50
C ALA A 393 5.91 -22.13 -7.51
N TYR A 394 4.88 -21.53 -8.14
CA TYR A 394 4.01 -22.20 -9.10
C TYR A 394 4.74 -22.70 -10.36
N ARG A 395 5.94 -22.18 -10.64
CA ARG A 395 6.75 -22.58 -11.80
C ARG A 395 7.53 -23.86 -11.58
N VAL A 396 7.58 -24.37 -10.35
CA VAL A 396 8.37 -25.55 -10.00
C VAL A 396 7.43 -26.75 -9.91
N GLN A 397 7.61 -27.73 -10.80
CA GLN A 397 6.85 -28.98 -10.83
C GLN A 397 7.38 -29.94 -9.75
N ARG A 398 6.90 -29.77 -8.53
CA ARG A 398 7.38 -30.45 -7.32
C ARG A 398 7.20 -31.98 -7.30
N ASN A 399 6.34 -32.51 -8.17
CA ASN A 399 6.14 -33.95 -8.34
C ASN A 399 7.24 -34.64 -9.17
N LYS A 400 8.20 -33.89 -9.72
CA LYS A 400 9.32 -34.42 -10.51
C LYS A 400 10.52 -34.75 -9.64
N LYS A 401 11.38 -35.67 -10.10
CA LYS A 401 12.53 -36.17 -9.33
C LYS A 401 13.83 -35.40 -9.57
N SER A 402 13.92 -34.66 -10.67
CA SER A 402 15.14 -33.94 -11.05
C SER A 402 14.87 -32.46 -11.38
N LEU A 403 15.87 -31.60 -11.17
CA LEU A 403 15.70 -30.14 -11.33
C LEU A 403 15.31 -29.71 -12.75
N HIS A 404 15.84 -30.34 -13.79
CA HIS A 404 15.49 -30.00 -15.18
C HIS A 404 14.02 -30.34 -15.48
N GLU A 405 13.51 -31.47 -14.98
CA GLU A 405 12.09 -31.82 -15.07
C GLU A 405 11.22 -30.89 -14.21
N MET A 406 11.66 -30.56 -12.99
CA MET A 406 10.98 -29.60 -12.12
C MET A 406 10.80 -28.22 -12.80
N LEU A 407 11.80 -27.80 -13.58
CA LEU A 407 11.78 -26.56 -14.36
C LEU A 407 11.09 -26.70 -15.73
N GLY A 408 10.74 -27.92 -16.15
CA GLY A 408 10.14 -28.18 -17.46
C GLY A 408 11.08 -27.93 -18.65
N VAL A 409 12.39 -28.14 -18.47
CA VAL A 409 13.41 -27.89 -19.49
C VAL A 409 14.22 -29.16 -19.81
N SER A 410 14.83 -29.20 -21.00
CA SER A 410 15.74 -30.29 -21.38
C SER A 410 17.01 -30.30 -20.51
N LYS A 411 17.69 -31.44 -20.42
CA LYS A 411 18.99 -31.55 -19.71
C LYS A 411 20.05 -30.59 -20.28
N GLN A 412 20.05 -30.37 -21.59
CA GLN A 412 20.98 -29.43 -22.24
C GLN A 412 20.69 -27.98 -21.83
N ASN A 413 19.42 -27.56 -21.88
CA ASN A 413 19.01 -26.22 -21.47
C ASN A 413 19.28 -26.00 -19.97
N PHE A 414 19.10 -27.04 -19.16
CA PHE A 414 19.41 -26.97 -17.73
C PHE A 414 20.88 -26.63 -17.47
N ARG A 415 21.83 -27.26 -18.19
CA ARG A 415 23.26 -26.94 -18.05
C ARG A 415 23.56 -25.49 -18.42
N PHE A 416 22.86 -24.95 -19.43
CA PHE A 416 22.98 -23.54 -19.82
C PHE A 416 22.45 -22.59 -18.75
N ILE A 417 21.28 -22.89 -18.20
CA ILE A 417 20.66 -22.16 -17.07
C ILE A 417 21.61 -22.13 -15.87
N GLN A 418 22.20 -23.28 -15.54
CA GLN A 418 23.13 -23.45 -14.44
C GLN A 418 24.43 -22.65 -14.65
N ALA A 419 25.04 -22.71 -15.84
CA ALA A 419 26.26 -21.95 -16.16
C ALA A 419 26.07 -20.42 -16.09
N CYS A 420 24.82 -19.97 -16.26
CA CYS A 420 24.45 -18.57 -16.17
C CYS A 420 23.98 -18.14 -14.77
N ASP A 421 23.70 -19.06 -13.84
CA ASP A 421 22.93 -18.82 -12.61
C ASP A 421 21.69 -17.97 -12.91
N MET A 422 20.86 -18.43 -13.86
CA MET A 422 19.72 -17.63 -14.31
C MET A 422 18.65 -17.52 -13.23
N SER A 423 18.01 -16.36 -13.16
CA SER A 423 16.72 -16.17 -12.51
C SER A 423 15.57 -16.70 -13.38
N PHE A 424 14.38 -16.90 -12.83
CA PHE A 424 13.15 -17.22 -13.57
C PHE A 424 12.83 -16.17 -14.64
N TYR A 425 13.07 -14.90 -14.34
CA TYR A 425 12.91 -13.82 -15.32
C TYR A 425 13.90 -13.93 -16.48
N GLN A 426 15.17 -14.24 -16.18
CA GLN A 426 16.18 -14.50 -17.22
C GLN A 426 15.84 -15.74 -18.06
N LEU A 427 15.29 -16.79 -17.44
CA LEU A 427 14.80 -17.97 -18.15
C LEU A 427 13.68 -17.62 -19.14
N ASP A 428 12.75 -16.73 -18.77
CA ASP A 428 11.68 -16.28 -19.69
C ASP A 428 12.25 -15.54 -20.91
N ILE A 429 13.24 -14.68 -20.69
CA ILE A 429 13.94 -13.98 -21.77
C ILE A 429 14.66 -14.97 -22.67
N TYR A 430 15.39 -15.92 -22.08
CA TYR A 430 16.09 -16.95 -22.84
C TYR A 430 15.12 -17.81 -23.69
N ASN A 431 13.99 -18.24 -23.11
CA ASN A 431 12.98 -18.99 -23.84
C ASN A 431 12.37 -18.19 -25.00
N LYS A 432 12.16 -16.87 -24.83
CA LYS A 432 11.70 -16.00 -25.92
C LYS A 432 12.74 -15.86 -27.03
N LEU A 433 14.02 -15.71 -26.69
CA LEU A 433 15.12 -15.68 -27.66
C LEU A 433 15.18 -16.99 -28.47
N CYS A 434 15.09 -18.14 -27.79
CA CYS A 434 15.07 -19.45 -28.45
C CYS A 434 13.89 -19.58 -29.42
N LYS A 435 12.69 -19.10 -29.04
CA LYS A 435 11.52 -19.07 -29.93
C LYS A 435 11.70 -18.20 -31.17
N GLN A 436 12.56 -17.20 -31.11
CA GLN A 436 12.95 -16.36 -32.25
C GLN A 436 14.17 -16.92 -33.01
N GLY A 437 14.61 -18.14 -32.70
CA GLY A 437 15.76 -18.77 -33.35
C GLY A 437 17.12 -18.22 -32.91
N VAL A 438 17.17 -17.42 -31.83
CA VAL A 438 18.40 -16.82 -31.32
C VAL A 438 19.02 -17.73 -30.27
N ASN A 439 20.12 -18.39 -30.63
CA ASN A 439 20.90 -19.25 -29.75
C ASN A 439 22.18 -18.53 -29.32
N LEU A 440 22.25 -18.14 -28.04
CA LEU A 440 23.41 -17.47 -27.46
C LEU A 440 24.22 -18.43 -26.59
N SER A 441 25.55 -18.31 -26.60
CA SER A 441 26.41 -18.90 -25.58
C SER A 441 26.21 -18.22 -24.22
N ALA A 442 26.71 -18.82 -23.13
CA ALA A 442 26.50 -18.29 -21.78
C ALA A 442 27.09 -16.87 -21.61
N GLY A 443 28.27 -16.61 -22.19
CA GLY A 443 28.89 -15.29 -22.17
C GLY A 443 28.12 -14.26 -23.00
N GLU A 444 27.58 -14.66 -24.16
CA GLU A 444 26.75 -13.80 -25.00
C GLU A 444 25.43 -13.47 -24.32
N PHE A 445 24.77 -14.44 -23.69
CA PHE A 445 23.53 -14.19 -22.95
C PHE A 445 23.75 -13.23 -21.78
N LYS A 446 24.84 -13.38 -21.01
CA LYS A 446 25.16 -12.45 -19.92
C LYS A 446 25.35 -11.02 -20.43
N ARG A 447 26.13 -10.84 -21.50
CA ARG A 447 26.30 -9.52 -22.16
C ARG A 447 24.98 -8.97 -22.69
N PHE A 448 24.19 -9.80 -23.37
CA PHE A 448 22.87 -9.43 -23.87
C PHE A 448 21.97 -8.94 -22.75
N TYR A 449 21.86 -9.70 -21.66
CA TYR A 449 21.01 -9.34 -20.53
C TYR A 449 21.49 -8.06 -19.85
N ASP A 450 22.80 -7.92 -19.59
CA ASP A 450 23.35 -6.72 -18.95
C ASP A 450 23.11 -5.45 -19.77
N THR A 451 23.22 -5.53 -21.10
CA THR A 451 22.98 -4.41 -22.02
C THR A 451 21.49 -4.09 -22.14
N TYR A 452 20.63 -5.09 -22.30
CA TYR A 452 19.25 -4.89 -22.77
C TYR A 452 18.16 -5.05 -21.71
N ARG A 453 18.46 -5.48 -20.48
CA ARG A 453 17.46 -5.81 -19.44
C ARG A 453 16.40 -4.74 -19.18
N LYS A 454 16.68 -3.47 -19.45
CA LYS A 454 15.76 -2.33 -19.25
C LYS A 454 14.79 -2.10 -20.42
N ASN A 455 15.07 -2.65 -21.60
CA ASN A 455 14.32 -2.38 -22.83
C ASN A 455 14.03 -3.67 -23.61
N MET A 456 13.77 -4.77 -22.89
CA MET A 456 13.51 -6.08 -23.49
C MET A 456 12.34 -6.06 -24.47
N ASP A 457 11.31 -5.24 -24.22
CA ASP A 457 10.17 -5.07 -25.13
C ASP A 457 10.57 -4.49 -26.49
N VAL A 458 11.48 -3.50 -26.48
CA VAL A 458 12.03 -2.89 -27.68
C VAL A 458 12.81 -3.93 -28.48
N ILE A 459 13.69 -4.67 -27.82
CA ILE A 459 14.50 -5.69 -28.47
C ILE A 459 13.62 -6.78 -29.09
N PHE A 460 12.67 -7.34 -28.33
CA PHE A 460 11.80 -8.38 -28.87
C PHE A 460 10.90 -7.89 -30.02
N ALA A 461 10.54 -6.60 -30.06
CA ALA A 461 9.83 -6.01 -31.19
C ALA A 461 10.70 -5.92 -32.44
N LEU A 462 11.95 -5.46 -32.30
CA LEU A 462 12.90 -5.38 -33.42
C LEU A 462 13.30 -6.76 -33.96
N LEU A 463 13.45 -7.75 -33.08
CA LEU A 463 13.80 -9.13 -33.45
C LEU A 463 12.71 -9.86 -34.25
N GLN A 464 11.50 -9.31 -34.37
CA GLN A 464 10.48 -9.82 -35.30
C GLN A 464 10.82 -9.54 -36.77
N TYR A 465 11.64 -8.51 -37.02
CA TYR A 465 11.93 -8.02 -38.37
C TYR A 465 13.40 -8.20 -38.76
N THR A 466 14.32 -8.36 -37.79
CA THR A 466 15.75 -8.54 -38.08
C THR A 466 16.50 -9.32 -37.00
N SER A 467 17.78 -9.61 -37.25
CA SER A 467 18.70 -10.19 -36.26
C SER A 467 19.26 -9.13 -35.31
N LEU A 468 19.61 -9.51 -34.08
CA LEU A 468 20.21 -8.61 -33.09
C LEU A 468 21.44 -7.87 -33.63
N HIS A 469 22.36 -8.57 -34.28
CA HIS A 469 23.58 -7.96 -34.81
C HIS A 469 23.30 -6.94 -35.93
N LYS A 470 22.29 -7.17 -36.79
CA LYS A 470 21.85 -6.16 -37.78
C LYS A 470 21.20 -4.97 -37.10
N ALA A 471 20.39 -5.19 -36.07
CA ALA A 471 19.77 -4.13 -35.29
C ALA A 471 20.83 -3.24 -34.60
N GLU A 472 21.77 -3.86 -33.90
CA GLU A 472 22.90 -3.15 -33.26
C GLU A 472 23.70 -2.35 -34.29
N ARG A 473 24.10 -2.98 -35.40
CA ARG A 473 24.87 -2.31 -36.46
C ARG A 473 24.13 -1.11 -37.03
N TYR A 474 22.85 -1.26 -37.32
CA TYR A 474 22.03 -0.18 -37.87
C TYR A 474 21.89 0.97 -36.86
N CYS A 475 21.52 0.67 -35.63
CA CYS A 475 21.34 1.70 -34.59
C CYS A 475 22.66 2.38 -34.20
N ASN A 476 23.78 1.66 -34.22
CA ASN A 476 25.11 2.23 -33.95
C ASN A 476 25.48 3.36 -34.92
N GLY A 477 24.94 3.36 -36.14
CA GLY A 477 25.15 4.44 -37.12
C GLY A 477 24.53 5.78 -36.72
N PHE A 478 23.62 5.80 -35.74
CA PHE A 478 22.90 7.00 -35.29
C PHE A 478 23.24 7.42 -33.86
N ILE A 479 24.18 6.73 -33.20
CA ILE A 479 24.61 7.08 -31.84
C ILE A 479 25.43 8.37 -31.91
N ASP A 480 25.08 9.33 -31.06
CA ASP A 480 25.81 10.59 -30.91
C ASP A 480 25.83 11.05 -29.44
N ARG A 481 26.11 12.33 -29.18
CA ARG A 481 26.12 12.88 -27.81
C ARG A 481 24.73 13.00 -27.19
N GLN A 482 23.68 13.02 -28.01
CA GLN A 482 22.29 13.22 -27.59
C GLN A 482 21.54 11.89 -27.44
N TYR A 483 21.86 10.87 -28.25
CA TYR A 483 21.16 9.60 -28.27
C TYR A 483 22.09 8.41 -28.03
N ASP A 484 21.77 7.60 -27.03
CA ASP A 484 22.40 6.30 -26.81
C ASP A 484 21.74 5.19 -27.64
N LEU A 485 22.38 4.02 -27.69
CA LEU A 485 21.91 2.86 -28.45
C LEU A 485 20.44 2.49 -28.14
N LEU A 486 20.08 2.48 -26.85
CA LEU A 486 18.75 2.05 -26.41
C LEU A 486 17.67 3.08 -26.80
N THR A 487 18.01 4.37 -26.79
CA THR A 487 17.13 5.44 -27.25
C THR A 487 16.88 5.33 -28.76
N ILE A 488 17.92 5.11 -29.56
CA ILE A 488 17.78 4.90 -31.00
C ILE A 488 16.93 3.66 -31.32
N MET A 489 17.15 2.56 -30.62
CA MET A 489 16.33 1.35 -30.77
C MET A 489 14.85 1.62 -30.44
N GLY A 490 14.58 2.45 -29.43
CA GLY A 490 13.22 2.90 -29.08
C GLY A 490 12.57 3.70 -30.21
N ILE A 491 13.29 4.69 -30.76
CA ILE A 491 12.82 5.49 -31.91
C ILE A 491 12.52 4.57 -33.11
N TRP A 492 13.37 3.58 -33.36
CA TRP A 492 13.15 2.65 -34.46
C TRP A 492 11.90 1.79 -34.28
N LYS A 493 11.68 1.27 -33.06
CA LYS A 493 10.45 0.54 -32.73
C LYS A 493 9.20 1.41 -32.93
N ASP A 494 9.23 2.67 -32.51
CA ASP A 494 8.10 3.60 -32.68
C ASP A 494 7.85 3.90 -34.16
N TYR A 495 8.90 4.10 -34.94
CA TYR A 495 8.81 4.24 -36.39
C TYR A 495 8.16 3.02 -37.04
N ILE A 496 8.60 1.80 -36.69
CA ILE A 496 7.99 0.56 -37.19
C ILE A 496 6.50 0.49 -36.82
N CYS A 497 6.12 0.93 -35.61
CA CYS A 497 4.71 1.01 -35.21
C CYS A 497 3.92 1.98 -36.10
N PHE A 498 4.47 3.16 -36.40
CA PHE A 498 3.83 4.14 -37.29
C PHE A 498 3.70 3.59 -38.72
N CYS A 499 4.75 2.97 -39.25
CA CYS A 499 4.71 2.32 -40.56
C CYS A 499 3.61 1.24 -40.63
N ARG A 500 3.45 0.44 -39.57
CA ARG A 500 2.39 -0.58 -39.50
C ARG A 500 1.00 0.07 -39.50
N GLU A 501 0.81 1.16 -38.78
CA GLU A 501 -0.45 1.91 -38.76
C GLU A 501 -0.77 2.54 -40.12
N LEU A 502 0.25 3.09 -40.80
CA LEU A 502 0.15 3.65 -42.14
C LEU A 502 0.00 2.58 -43.24
N GLY A 503 0.20 1.29 -42.91
CA GLY A 503 0.07 0.18 -43.85
C GLY A 503 1.28 -0.02 -44.76
N TYR A 504 2.46 0.48 -44.36
CA TYR A 504 3.69 0.27 -45.11
C TYR A 504 4.17 -1.18 -45.04
N ASP A 505 4.80 -1.66 -46.11
CA ASP A 505 5.36 -3.02 -46.16
C ASP A 505 6.70 -3.10 -45.41
N LEU A 506 6.64 -3.61 -44.19
CA LEU A 506 7.81 -3.83 -43.33
C LEU A 506 8.72 -4.99 -43.78
N LYS A 507 8.34 -5.76 -44.82
CA LYS A 507 9.26 -6.72 -45.46
C LYS A 507 10.24 -6.02 -46.40
N ASN A 508 9.90 -4.83 -46.88
CA ASN A 508 10.78 -4.03 -47.71
C ASN A 508 11.92 -3.47 -46.86
N SER A 509 13.16 -3.80 -47.21
CA SER A 509 14.35 -3.34 -46.48
C SER A 509 14.51 -1.82 -46.46
N PHE A 510 14.06 -1.10 -47.48
CA PHE A 510 14.14 0.36 -47.52
C PHE A 510 13.17 1.03 -46.54
N VAL A 511 12.01 0.40 -46.32
CA VAL A 511 11.04 0.83 -45.30
C VAL A 511 11.53 0.43 -43.92
N LEU A 512 12.03 -0.79 -43.75
CA LEU A 512 12.48 -1.29 -42.45
C LEU A 512 13.76 -0.58 -41.96
N PHE A 513 14.68 -0.25 -42.85
CA PHE A 513 15.97 0.38 -42.57
C PHE A 513 16.11 1.74 -43.29
N PRO A 514 15.35 2.77 -42.89
CA PRO A 514 15.49 4.09 -43.50
C PRO A 514 16.91 4.63 -43.30
N LYS A 515 17.45 5.31 -44.31
CA LYS A 515 18.82 5.87 -44.26
C LYS A 515 18.97 6.92 -43.15
N ASP A 516 17.95 7.73 -42.93
CA ASP A 516 17.85 8.68 -41.82
C ASP A 516 16.63 8.32 -40.96
N LEU A 517 16.90 7.56 -39.89
CA LEU A 517 15.86 7.04 -39.01
C LEU A 517 15.09 8.15 -38.29
N ILE A 518 15.78 9.20 -37.84
CA ILE A 518 15.19 10.26 -37.01
C ILE A 518 14.22 11.08 -37.86
N VAL A 519 14.62 11.40 -39.09
CA VAL A 519 13.75 12.10 -40.04
C VAL A 519 12.57 11.22 -40.45
N ALA A 520 12.81 9.95 -40.80
CA ALA A 520 11.75 9.02 -41.18
C ALA A 520 10.72 8.81 -40.05
N HIS A 521 11.18 8.70 -38.80
CA HIS A 521 10.33 8.65 -37.62
C HIS A 521 9.44 9.89 -37.51
N LYS A 522 10.03 11.09 -37.63
CA LYS A 522 9.27 12.35 -37.53
C LYS A 522 8.21 12.46 -38.62
N LEU A 523 8.54 12.11 -39.86
CA LEU A 523 7.60 12.15 -40.98
C LEU A 523 6.45 11.15 -40.79
N ALA A 524 6.77 9.88 -40.50
CA ALA A 524 5.77 8.85 -40.26
C ALA A 524 4.84 9.21 -39.08
N TYR A 525 5.38 9.80 -38.02
CA TYR A 525 4.59 10.30 -36.89
C TYR A 525 3.59 11.38 -37.32
N GLN A 526 4.03 12.36 -38.13
CA GLN A 526 3.15 13.41 -38.65
C GLN A 526 2.05 12.83 -39.54
N ASP A 527 2.37 11.86 -40.40
CA ASP A 527 1.38 11.20 -41.25
C ASP A 527 0.34 10.42 -40.43
N VAL A 528 0.76 9.75 -39.36
CA VAL A 528 -0.15 9.10 -38.40
C VAL A 528 -1.08 10.12 -37.76
N LEU A 529 -0.55 11.26 -37.28
CA LEU A 529 -1.37 12.33 -36.71
C LEU A 529 -2.39 12.86 -37.72
N ASN A 530 -1.96 13.12 -38.94
CA ASN A 530 -2.83 13.61 -40.02
C ASN A 530 -3.94 12.61 -40.33
N ARG A 531 -3.62 11.31 -40.45
CA ARG A 531 -4.60 10.26 -40.69
C ARG A 531 -5.63 10.16 -39.56
N ARG A 532 -5.18 10.15 -38.31
CA ARG A 532 -6.07 10.10 -37.13
C ARG A 532 -6.97 11.32 -37.06
N GLU A 533 -6.45 12.51 -37.38
CA GLU A 533 -7.25 13.74 -37.43
C GLU A 533 -8.27 13.72 -38.57
N GLN A 534 -7.90 13.24 -39.76
CA GLN A 534 -8.85 13.05 -40.87
C GLN A 534 -9.95 12.05 -40.52
N GLU A 535 -9.60 10.91 -39.90
CA GLU A 535 -10.56 9.92 -39.42
C GLU A 535 -11.49 10.51 -38.36
N ARG A 536 -10.94 11.28 -37.41
CA ARG A 536 -11.72 12.01 -36.40
C ARG A 536 -12.69 13.01 -37.04
N ARG A 537 -12.23 13.83 -37.99
CA ARG A 537 -13.08 14.79 -38.71
C ARG A 537 -14.19 14.10 -39.49
N LYS A 538 -13.89 12.99 -40.19
CA LYS A 538 -14.89 12.17 -40.88
C LYS A 538 -15.93 11.63 -39.90
N LYS A 539 -15.50 11.15 -38.73
CA LYS A 539 -16.39 10.65 -37.69
C LYS A 539 -17.31 11.75 -37.14
N ILE A 540 -16.76 12.92 -36.81
CA ILE A 540 -17.54 14.08 -36.36
C ILE A 540 -18.56 14.49 -37.43
N GLN A 541 -18.13 14.58 -38.70
CA GLN A 541 -19.03 14.93 -39.80
C GLN A 541 -20.15 13.89 -39.99
N GLN A 542 -19.86 12.60 -39.81
CA GLN A 542 -20.88 11.55 -39.85
C GLN A 542 -21.85 11.66 -38.68
N GLU A 543 -21.35 11.90 -37.46
CA GLU A 543 -22.16 12.12 -36.26
C GLU A 543 -23.08 13.33 -36.43
N GLU A 544 -22.57 14.46 -36.92
CA GLU A 544 -23.36 15.66 -37.21
C GLU A 544 -24.44 15.40 -38.27
N ARG A 545 -24.11 14.69 -39.35
CA ARG A 545 -25.10 14.31 -40.39
C ARG A 545 -26.21 13.41 -39.83
N ARG A 546 -25.87 12.43 -38.99
CA ARG A 546 -26.84 11.53 -38.33
C ARG A 546 -27.73 12.30 -37.37
N ALA A 547 -27.12 13.09 -36.48
CA ALA A 547 -27.84 13.92 -35.53
C ALA A 547 -28.80 14.88 -36.23
N LYS A 548 -28.38 15.59 -37.29
CA LYS A 548 -29.23 16.51 -38.05
C LYS A 548 -30.45 15.81 -38.67
N ARG A 549 -30.28 14.57 -39.18
CA ARG A 549 -31.41 13.76 -39.70
C ARG A 549 -32.38 13.36 -38.59
N LEU A 550 -31.86 12.90 -37.45
CA LEU A 550 -32.67 12.50 -36.29
C LEU A 550 -33.44 13.70 -35.71
N LEU A 551 -32.76 14.81 -35.46
CA LEU A 551 -33.36 16.03 -34.94
C LEU A 551 -34.44 16.58 -35.87
N LYS A 552 -34.25 16.52 -37.20
CA LYS A 552 -35.30 16.87 -38.17
C LYS A 552 -36.53 15.97 -38.03
N LYS A 553 -36.35 14.65 -37.85
CA LYS A 553 -37.47 13.72 -37.59
C LYS A 553 -38.16 14.04 -36.26
N TYR A 554 -37.37 14.34 -35.22
CA TYR A 554 -37.84 14.62 -33.88
C TYR A 554 -38.65 15.92 -33.78
N ARG A 555 -38.37 16.94 -34.60
CA ARG A 555 -39.20 18.17 -34.66
C ARG A 555 -40.68 17.88 -34.85
N ASN A 556 -41.03 16.93 -35.72
CA ASN A 556 -42.43 16.60 -35.98
C ASN A 556 -43.07 15.73 -34.88
N LEU A 557 -42.26 15.11 -34.02
CA LEU A 557 -42.71 14.17 -33.01
C LEU A 557 -42.78 14.81 -31.62
N TYR A 558 -41.76 15.58 -31.25
CA TYR A 558 -41.56 16.04 -29.88
C TYR A 558 -41.84 17.53 -29.67
N ALA A 559 -41.95 18.34 -30.74
CA ALA A 559 -42.27 19.75 -30.59
C ALA A 559 -43.72 19.92 -30.12
N TRP A 560 -43.91 20.69 -29.04
CA TRP A 560 -45.23 20.93 -28.45
C TRP A 560 -45.20 22.21 -27.63
N LYS A 561 -46.34 22.89 -27.50
CA LYS A 561 -46.49 24.08 -26.67
C LYS A 561 -47.80 24.07 -25.91
N ASP A 562 -47.81 24.72 -24.76
CA ASP A 562 -49.04 25.15 -24.09
C ASP A 562 -49.15 26.68 -24.09
N ASN A 563 -49.91 27.24 -23.14
CA ASN A 563 -50.16 28.67 -23.06
C ASN A 563 -48.93 29.48 -22.58
N ARG A 564 -47.92 28.84 -21.97
CA ARG A 564 -46.78 29.54 -21.36
C ARG A 564 -45.41 28.99 -21.75
N PHE A 565 -45.28 27.69 -21.97
CA PHE A 565 -44.00 27.06 -22.30
C PHE A 565 -44.07 26.25 -23.60
N ALA A 566 -42.90 26.06 -24.23
CA ALA A 566 -42.76 25.26 -25.44
C ALA A 566 -41.58 24.28 -25.33
N VAL A 567 -41.74 23.07 -25.86
CA VAL A 567 -40.67 22.14 -26.14
C VAL A 567 -40.21 22.34 -27.58
N VAL A 568 -38.94 22.68 -27.74
CA VAL A 568 -38.27 22.94 -29.01
C VAL A 568 -37.19 21.89 -29.22
N VAL A 569 -37.14 21.32 -30.41
CA VAL A 569 -36.11 20.36 -30.79
C VAL A 569 -34.94 21.14 -31.41
N PRO A 570 -33.69 20.97 -30.91
CA PRO A 570 -32.52 21.66 -31.45
C PRO A 570 -32.32 21.37 -32.93
N LYS A 571 -31.68 22.30 -33.65
CA LYS A 571 -31.46 22.15 -35.09
C LYS A 571 -30.31 21.24 -35.44
N ASP A 572 -29.27 21.25 -34.62
CA ASP A 572 -28.07 20.45 -34.79
C ASP A 572 -27.35 20.29 -33.44
N LEU A 573 -26.19 19.64 -33.48
CA LEU A 573 -25.35 19.44 -32.29
C LEU A 573 -24.70 20.75 -31.81
N LEU A 574 -24.62 21.80 -32.65
CA LEU A 574 -24.03 23.08 -32.26
C LEU A 574 -24.98 23.81 -31.30
N GLU A 575 -26.28 23.86 -31.61
CA GLU A 575 -27.26 24.46 -30.70
C GLU A 575 -27.28 23.74 -29.32
N ILE A 576 -27.10 22.42 -29.29
CA ILE A 576 -26.98 21.66 -28.01
C ILE A 576 -25.74 22.09 -27.21
N LYS A 577 -24.62 22.34 -27.90
CA LYS A 577 -23.38 22.80 -27.24
C LYS A 577 -23.52 24.22 -26.71
N GLU A 578 -24.09 25.13 -27.50
CA GLU A 578 -24.32 26.53 -27.13
C GLU A 578 -25.31 26.65 -25.97
N GLU A 579 -26.40 25.88 -26.01
CA GLU A 579 -27.38 25.80 -24.94
C GLU A 579 -26.73 25.29 -23.64
N GLY A 580 -25.97 24.19 -23.72
CA GLY A 580 -25.27 23.62 -22.57
C GLY A 580 -24.23 24.58 -21.98
N HIS A 581 -23.52 25.32 -22.83
CA HIS A 581 -22.56 26.35 -22.40
C HIS A 581 -23.27 27.50 -21.67
N THR A 582 -24.36 28.02 -22.23
CA THR A 582 -25.11 29.15 -21.67
C THR A 582 -25.79 28.80 -20.34
N LEU A 583 -26.28 27.57 -20.21
CA LEU A 583 -26.89 27.07 -18.97
C LEU A 583 -25.86 26.49 -17.98
N HIS A 584 -24.56 26.56 -18.27
CA HIS A 584 -23.47 26.01 -17.45
C HIS A 584 -23.70 24.55 -16.99
N HIS A 585 -24.22 23.70 -17.88
CA HIS A 585 -24.43 22.29 -17.59
C HIS A 585 -23.94 21.37 -18.71
N CYS A 586 -23.57 20.14 -18.37
CA CYS A 586 -22.76 19.25 -19.20
C CYS A 586 -23.48 18.60 -20.41
N VAL A 587 -24.57 19.18 -20.89
CA VAL A 587 -25.38 18.61 -21.98
C VAL A 587 -24.61 18.53 -23.31
N ALA A 588 -23.59 19.38 -23.49
CA ALA A 588 -22.65 19.36 -24.60
C ALA A 588 -21.82 18.06 -24.71
N THR A 589 -21.75 17.24 -23.65
CA THR A 589 -21.01 15.97 -23.64
C THR A 589 -21.80 14.79 -24.23
N TYR A 590 -23.10 14.97 -24.49
CA TYR A 590 -23.98 13.89 -24.99
C TYR A 590 -24.08 13.83 -26.53
N THR A 591 -23.25 14.58 -27.27
CA THR A 591 -23.38 14.73 -28.73
C THR A 591 -23.26 13.43 -29.52
N SER A 592 -22.41 12.49 -29.07
CA SER A 592 -22.32 11.15 -29.67
C SER A 592 -23.59 10.32 -29.43
N ARG A 593 -24.15 10.38 -28.21
CA ARG A 593 -25.40 9.67 -27.86
C ARG A 593 -26.60 10.21 -28.64
N VAL A 594 -26.62 11.52 -28.88
CA VAL A 594 -27.63 12.18 -29.75
C VAL A 594 -27.47 11.75 -31.20
N ALA A 595 -26.24 11.69 -31.71
CA ALA A 595 -25.96 11.21 -33.07
C ALA A 595 -26.35 9.74 -33.29
N ASP A 596 -26.23 8.91 -32.25
CA ASP A 596 -26.63 7.49 -32.28
C ASP A 596 -28.10 7.25 -31.89
N GLY A 597 -28.86 8.30 -31.56
CA GLY A 597 -30.28 8.22 -31.20
C GLY A 597 -30.59 7.57 -29.85
N THR A 598 -29.56 7.32 -29.02
CA THR A 598 -29.72 6.73 -27.68
C THR A 598 -30.18 7.74 -26.63
N SER A 599 -29.91 9.03 -26.88
CA SER A 599 -30.35 10.15 -26.05
C SER A 599 -30.98 11.21 -26.94
N ILE A 600 -32.11 11.78 -26.50
CA ILE A 600 -32.79 12.88 -27.18
C ILE A 600 -32.73 14.09 -26.25
N ILE A 601 -32.11 15.18 -26.71
CA ILE A 601 -32.06 16.44 -25.95
C ILE A 601 -33.07 17.40 -26.57
N LEU A 602 -33.95 17.93 -25.73
CA LEU A 602 -34.99 18.89 -26.07
C LEU A 602 -34.80 20.16 -25.25
N PHE A 603 -35.18 21.31 -25.79
CA PHE A 603 -35.13 22.58 -25.08
C PHE A 603 -36.54 22.92 -24.61
N VAL A 604 -36.67 23.36 -23.35
CA VAL A 604 -37.89 23.99 -22.86
C VAL A 604 -37.66 25.50 -22.92
N ARG A 605 -38.63 26.22 -23.46
CA ARG A 605 -38.62 27.68 -23.64
C ARG A 605 -39.81 28.30 -22.93
N ASP A 606 -39.60 29.49 -22.37
CA ASP A 606 -40.68 30.38 -21.94
C ASP A 606 -41.17 31.18 -23.15
N LEU A 607 -42.47 31.17 -23.42
CA LEU A 607 -43.06 31.88 -24.55
C LEU A 607 -42.94 33.41 -24.43
N GLN A 608 -42.73 33.94 -23.22
CA GLN A 608 -42.42 35.36 -23.00
C GLN A 608 -40.99 35.73 -23.40
N SER A 609 -40.09 34.74 -23.53
CA SER A 609 -38.69 34.94 -23.94
C SER A 609 -38.16 33.71 -24.70
N PRO A 610 -38.71 33.42 -25.90
CA PRO A 610 -38.47 32.15 -26.60
C PRO A 610 -37.02 31.98 -27.07
N ASP A 611 -36.29 33.08 -27.24
CA ASP A 611 -34.89 33.06 -27.69
C ASP A 611 -33.89 32.88 -26.54
N LYS A 612 -34.34 32.92 -25.27
CA LYS A 612 -33.46 32.76 -24.11
C LYS A 612 -33.39 31.28 -23.67
N PRO A 613 -32.18 30.73 -23.47
CA PRO A 613 -31.98 29.45 -22.79
C PRO A 613 -32.71 29.38 -21.45
N PHE A 614 -33.46 28.31 -21.21
CA PHE A 614 -34.32 28.19 -20.01
C PHE A 614 -34.13 26.83 -19.31
N TYR A 615 -34.56 25.72 -19.91
CA TYR A 615 -34.22 24.36 -19.44
C TYR A 615 -33.86 23.44 -20.61
N THR A 616 -33.04 22.43 -20.33
CA THR A 616 -32.84 21.29 -21.22
C THR A 616 -33.48 20.04 -20.63
N MET A 617 -34.11 19.23 -21.47
CA MET A 617 -34.79 18.00 -21.12
C MET A 617 -34.18 16.83 -21.89
N GLU A 618 -33.63 15.85 -21.17
CA GLU A 618 -33.07 14.62 -21.74
C GLU A 618 -34.10 13.50 -21.69
N LEU A 619 -34.34 12.88 -22.85
CA LEU A 619 -35.13 11.67 -22.98
C LEU A 619 -34.25 10.49 -23.38
N GLN A 620 -34.55 9.32 -22.82
CA GLN A 620 -34.06 8.03 -23.29
C GLN A 620 -35.27 7.10 -23.44
N LYS A 621 -35.40 6.41 -24.57
CA LYS A 621 -36.56 5.54 -24.88
C LYS A 621 -37.93 6.19 -24.64
N ASN A 622 -38.06 7.50 -24.88
CA ASN A 622 -39.27 8.31 -24.63
C ASN A 622 -39.67 8.48 -23.15
N GLU A 623 -38.73 8.27 -22.23
CA GLU A 623 -38.86 8.59 -20.82
C GLU A 623 -37.97 9.78 -20.47
N ILE A 624 -38.45 10.66 -19.60
CA ILE A 624 -37.71 11.84 -19.17
C ILE A 624 -36.72 11.40 -18.10
N ILE A 625 -35.43 11.46 -18.42
CA ILE A 625 -34.36 11.12 -17.47
C ILE A 625 -34.06 12.32 -16.58
N GLN A 626 -34.02 13.51 -17.17
CA GLN A 626 -33.81 14.75 -16.43
C GLN A 626 -34.31 15.97 -17.19
N CYS A 627 -34.64 17.02 -16.44
CA CYS A 627 -34.90 18.36 -16.94
C CYS A 627 -34.18 19.36 -16.02
N ARG A 628 -33.24 20.13 -16.56
CA ARG A 628 -32.30 20.98 -15.79
C ARG A 628 -32.20 22.37 -16.38
N GLY A 629 -32.20 23.38 -15.50
CA GLY A 629 -31.99 24.77 -15.85
C GLY A 629 -30.54 25.20 -15.59
N TYR A 630 -30.32 26.51 -15.55
CA TYR A 630 -29.02 27.12 -15.28
C TYR A 630 -28.28 26.48 -14.09
N SER A 631 -26.99 26.16 -14.26
CA SER A 631 -26.13 25.51 -13.25
C SER A 631 -26.71 24.24 -12.63
N ASN A 632 -27.38 23.40 -13.44
CA ASN A 632 -28.05 22.17 -13.04
C ASN A 632 -29.22 22.35 -12.04
N HIS A 633 -29.79 23.55 -11.97
CA HIS A 633 -30.89 23.80 -11.05
C HIS A 633 -32.11 22.96 -11.40
N VAL A 634 -32.86 22.55 -10.36
CA VAL A 634 -34.08 21.75 -10.50
C VAL A 634 -35.21 22.59 -11.09
N MET A 635 -36.20 21.93 -11.69
CA MET A 635 -37.38 22.59 -12.23
C MET A 635 -38.16 23.35 -11.15
N THR A 636 -38.60 24.57 -11.47
CA THR A 636 -39.63 25.28 -10.71
C THR A 636 -40.97 24.54 -10.76
N SER A 637 -41.87 24.80 -9.82
CA SER A 637 -43.19 24.15 -9.76
C SER A 637 -43.98 24.28 -11.06
N GLU A 638 -43.89 25.43 -11.72
CA GLU A 638 -44.56 25.71 -13.00
C GLU A 638 -43.99 24.85 -14.15
N VAL A 639 -42.67 24.69 -14.20
CA VAL A 639 -41.99 23.85 -15.20
C VAL A 639 -42.23 22.36 -14.91
N GLN A 640 -42.31 21.95 -13.64
CA GLN A 640 -42.66 20.58 -13.28
C GLN A 640 -44.07 20.21 -13.77
N GLU A 641 -45.04 21.11 -13.62
CA GLU A 641 -46.41 20.89 -14.10
C GLU A 641 -46.46 20.82 -15.63
N PHE A 642 -45.72 21.71 -16.31
CA PHE A 642 -45.56 21.66 -17.77
C PHE A 642 -44.98 20.32 -18.25
N VAL A 643 -43.89 19.85 -17.62
CA VAL A 643 -43.24 18.59 -17.98
C VAL A 643 -44.18 17.39 -17.77
N LYS A 644 -45.00 17.38 -16.72
CA LYS A 644 -46.04 16.35 -16.51
C LYS A 644 -47.11 16.36 -17.61
N ARG A 645 -47.55 17.55 -18.04
CA ARG A 645 -48.49 17.69 -19.17
C ARG A 645 -47.86 17.21 -20.47
N TYR A 646 -46.61 17.56 -20.72
CA TYR A 646 -45.85 17.11 -21.88
C TYR A 646 -45.71 15.59 -21.93
N GLU A 647 -45.36 14.97 -20.79
CA GLU A 647 -45.26 13.51 -20.68
C GLU A 647 -46.59 12.82 -21.04
N SER A 648 -47.69 13.31 -20.48
CA SER A 648 -49.02 12.72 -20.70
C SER A 648 -49.56 12.90 -22.11
N ARG A 649 -49.34 14.09 -22.72
CA ARG A 649 -49.95 14.45 -24.01
C ARG A 649 -49.10 14.09 -25.22
N VAL A 650 -47.78 14.06 -25.09
CA VAL A 650 -46.83 13.84 -26.19
C VAL A 650 -46.14 12.49 -26.03
N LEU A 651 -45.42 12.28 -24.93
CA LEU A 651 -44.60 11.07 -24.77
C LEU A 651 -45.45 9.80 -24.66
N LYS A 652 -46.57 9.83 -23.93
CA LYS A 652 -47.49 8.68 -23.83
C LYS A 652 -48.03 8.23 -25.20
N LYS A 653 -48.48 9.18 -26.03
CA LYS A 653 -48.98 8.89 -27.39
C LYS A 653 -47.90 8.32 -28.31
N ILE A 654 -46.67 8.82 -28.19
CA ILE A 654 -45.52 8.29 -28.94
C ILE A 654 -45.19 6.87 -28.49
N ARG A 655 -45.25 6.58 -27.18
CA ARG A 655 -45.04 5.21 -26.65
C ARG A 655 -46.13 4.25 -27.14
N GLU A 656 -47.40 4.65 -27.08
CA GLU A 656 -48.54 3.85 -27.55
C GLU A 656 -48.42 3.55 -29.07
N LYS A 657 -48.05 4.55 -29.88
CA LYS A 657 -47.84 4.39 -31.33
C LYS A 657 -46.62 3.54 -31.71
N ASN A 658 -45.63 3.44 -30.82
CA ASN A 658 -44.44 2.60 -31.04
C ASN A 658 -44.60 1.17 -30.50
N ALA A 659 -45.65 0.90 -29.70
CA ALA A 659 -45.96 -0.41 -29.13
C ALA A 659 -47.04 -1.18 -29.91
N ALA A 660 -47.87 -0.46 -30.67
CA ALA A 660 -48.71 -0.99 -31.75
C ALA A 660 -47.90 -1.09 -33.05
#